data_AF-A0A1G3C5M0-F1
#
_entry.id   AF-A0A1G3C5M0-F1
#
_cell.length_a   1.000
_cell.length_b   1.000
_cell.length_c   1.000
_cell.angle_alpha   90.00
_cell.angle_beta   90.00
_cell.angle_gamma   90.00
#
_symmetry.space_group_name_H-M   'P 1'
#
loop_
_entity.id
_entity.type
_entity.pdbx_description
1 polymer ?
#
loop_
_entity_poly.entity_id
_entity_poly.type
_entity_poly.pdbx_seq_one_letter_code
_entity_poly.pdbx_strand_id
1 'polypeptide(L)'
;MSEITFIKDNSFDSKRIDDPYILEAYIPEKFNLKVSGKGLQLTNRNELRHAVGVVAARTLRYFSTNGEGFNIFRTRGMAVWWLRHIYNSFNWWRAYVVNAEGERKDMPMLYIGENFGSAAVQKDSEADIVLSAFENDRCIVSKESGGGAIFAVGYSERRRLFNSPDMYVVKTIVGNKYKEAGVSITCGITKNLKLMAEKALKDNNKETTAQNICDEIKKMKVVVLDRLRHKKLIETINNLGAEVVLVKEDDLTPTFAVARGEVDLIIGVGGVPEAVLSGIIVKQLGGEMTLRILPLGVAQEEQLLGKLKNWDLFKKSEIDILRNFKIVMPGTEKEGEIPWNRILTIKDIVKGEDVVFTASVIKKTPWIRLPDGEEVPGVDINPESGDIKVHVVRVANNKVEVVPVIYKTAIEKFFKQYTDNQNKDSEASVNILIQLGKAYSEFGLFQQARDCIQKAKICNGISDDLIQRCNCVHEYISGLDFLTKKSLQTPKEIIEYFAKYADSDKDGLSLRRMSKRFYEYLGDKDRQNQLYDEAVEHYKTALEYSPHELKLYRKLNSIQMKDIIDEYFNRIDKEHQEFNYKNSKELEECKLKIALEVFYDNKRQLNVSCRNPWLIFFRRTVLHGETPSYKLAVLVKLLKLYKKLIRASDDDLNLLLNTEFGLSGEEADIILDYRKVNKQFHSVSELYFIKRLGMESLSKLLFPNVRIESQNELEDSEIPLSISLVEAVERRNKNILEELREGFKEEAQEHSYAVAEAYHYVGMALYDVGDDEGSKINYQMATTKFNEIIEKFTGITPFNAQYRIGNLYEELALLFEKEQTNYYDKAIETYTHIIDEQKSNKLFGYIRGLMGIRIWQAKERVNYIKKELHLLDS
;
A
#
# COMPACT_ATOMS: atom_id res chain seq x y z
N MET A 1 2.93 41.53 -22.16
CA MET A 1 3.16 40.18 -21.62
C MET A 1 4.31 39.60 -22.43
N SER A 2 5.48 39.36 -21.82
CA SER A 2 6.57 38.68 -22.51
C SER A 2 6.06 37.30 -22.96
N GLU A 3 6.30 36.92 -24.21
CA GLU A 3 6.06 35.56 -24.69
C GLU A 3 6.71 34.58 -23.71
N ILE A 4 5.91 33.66 -23.16
CA ILE A 4 6.44 32.62 -22.28
C ILE A 4 7.10 31.58 -23.18
N THR A 5 8.43 31.61 -23.24
CA THR A 5 9.21 30.58 -23.95
C THR A 5 9.16 29.26 -23.20
N PHE A 6 8.61 28.24 -23.84
CA PHE A 6 8.65 26.85 -23.35
C PHE A 6 9.88 26.14 -23.92
N ILE A 7 10.55 25.38 -23.07
CA ILE A 7 11.69 24.53 -23.44
C ILE A 7 11.40 23.08 -23.06
N LYS A 8 12.02 22.14 -23.77
CA LYS A 8 11.92 20.71 -23.45
C LYS A 8 12.59 20.45 -22.09
N ASP A 9 11.87 19.77 -21.20
CA ASP A 9 12.40 19.34 -19.92
C ASP A 9 13.13 18.00 -20.09
N ASN A 10 14.45 18.06 -20.16
CA ASN A 10 15.28 16.87 -20.37
C ASN A 10 15.31 15.92 -19.16
N SER A 11 14.73 16.32 -18.01
CA SER A 11 14.58 15.44 -16.85
C SER A 11 13.43 14.44 -17.00
N PHE A 12 12.51 14.66 -17.96
CA PHE A 12 11.44 13.73 -18.29
C PHE A 12 11.89 12.72 -19.35
N ASP A 13 11.90 11.43 -18.99
CA ASP A 13 12.23 10.33 -19.89
C ASP A 13 11.11 9.29 -19.92
N SER A 14 10.27 9.38 -20.95
CA SER A 14 9.15 8.47 -21.17
C SER A 14 9.56 7.01 -21.33
N LYS A 15 10.77 6.74 -21.83
CA LYS A 15 11.26 5.36 -22.00
C LYS A 15 11.64 4.73 -20.67
N ARG A 16 12.27 5.49 -19.76
CA ARG A 16 12.59 5.00 -18.41
C ARG A 16 11.35 4.83 -17.53
N ILE A 17 10.33 5.66 -17.75
CA ILE A 17 9.04 5.58 -17.05
C ILE A 17 8.16 4.47 -17.65
N ASP A 18 8.53 3.89 -18.79
CA ASP A 18 7.70 2.95 -19.56
C ASP A 18 6.32 3.54 -19.92
N ASP A 19 6.32 4.83 -20.32
CA ASP A 19 5.13 5.53 -20.81
C ASP A 19 5.07 5.54 -22.35
N PRO A 20 4.19 4.75 -22.99
CA PRO A 20 4.07 4.73 -24.44
C PRO A 20 3.23 5.89 -25.02
N TYR A 21 2.55 6.68 -24.19
CA TYR A 21 1.56 7.67 -24.62
C TYR A 21 1.90 9.12 -24.25
N ILE A 22 2.64 9.38 -23.18
CA ILE A 22 3.24 10.70 -22.89
C ILE A 22 4.71 10.61 -23.30
N LEU A 23 5.09 11.35 -24.34
CA LEU A 23 6.39 11.20 -24.98
C LEU A 23 7.42 12.20 -24.46
N GLU A 24 7.01 13.46 -24.29
CA GLU A 24 7.90 14.56 -23.90
C GLU A 24 7.18 15.53 -22.95
N ALA A 25 7.95 16.29 -22.19
CA ALA A 25 7.44 17.36 -21.34
C ALA A 25 8.14 18.69 -21.65
N TYR A 26 7.40 19.78 -21.58
CA TYR A 26 7.88 21.14 -21.81
C TYR A 26 7.48 22.03 -20.65
N ILE A 27 8.40 22.87 -20.20
CA ILE A 27 8.20 23.82 -19.10
C ILE A 27 8.66 25.22 -19.52
N PRO A 28 8.13 26.30 -18.92
CA PRO A 28 8.67 27.64 -19.15
C PRO A 28 10.13 27.71 -18.71
N GLU A 29 10.98 28.34 -19.53
CA GLU A 29 12.42 28.43 -19.30
C GLU A 29 12.75 28.99 -17.90
N LYS A 30 11.98 29.98 -17.43
CA LYS A 30 12.14 30.58 -16.09
C LYS A 30 11.97 29.60 -14.91
N PHE A 31 11.32 28.46 -15.13
CA PHE A 31 11.10 27.43 -14.12
C PHE A 31 12.05 26.24 -14.26
N ASN A 32 12.94 26.24 -15.25
CA ASN A 32 13.87 25.15 -15.46
C ASN A 32 14.93 25.11 -14.35
N LEU A 33 14.79 24.13 -13.45
CA LEU A 33 15.72 23.95 -12.35
C LEU A 33 17.02 23.34 -12.84
N LYS A 34 18.13 23.71 -12.21
CA LYS A 34 19.46 23.17 -12.51
C LYS A 34 20.07 22.59 -11.24
N VAL A 35 20.61 21.38 -11.37
CA VAL A 35 21.32 20.68 -10.31
C VAL A 35 22.80 21.05 -10.41
N SER A 36 23.41 21.52 -9.33
CA SER A 36 24.77 22.09 -9.33
C SER A 36 25.87 21.11 -8.87
N GLY A 37 25.53 19.84 -8.63
CA GLY A 37 26.46 18.83 -8.10
C GLY A 37 25.80 17.47 -7.85
N LYS A 38 26.48 16.61 -7.07
CA LYS A 38 25.92 15.31 -6.61
C LYS A 38 25.02 15.52 -5.38
N GLY A 39 24.27 14.49 -5.00
CA GLY A 39 23.37 14.51 -3.84
C GLY A 39 21.90 14.78 -4.20
N LEU A 40 21.06 14.83 -3.16
CA LEU A 40 19.62 14.84 -3.27
C LEU A 40 19.09 16.10 -4.01
N GLN A 41 19.34 17.28 -3.45
CA GLN A 41 18.96 18.58 -4.01
C GLN A 41 17.49 18.63 -4.49
N LEU A 42 16.55 18.13 -3.67
CA LEU A 42 15.12 18.02 -4.00
C LEU A 42 14.56 19.34 -4.55
N THR A 43 14.91 20.44 -3.90
CA THR A 43 14.50 21.80 -4.30
C THR A 43 14.94 22.17 -5.72
N ASN A 44 15.95 21.52 -6.31
CA ASN A 44 16.45 21.79 -7.66
C ASN A 44 16.11 20.69 -8.69
N ARG A 45 15.17 19.77 -8.38
CA ARG A 45 14.76 18.68 -9.28
C ARG A 45 13.45 18.99 -10.01
N ASN A 46 13.48 18.96 -11.34
CA ASN A 46 12.28 19.06 -12.18
C ASN A 46 11.46 17.76 -12.11
N GLU A 47 12.13 16.62 -11.95
CA GLU A 47 11.58 15.27 -11.91
C GLU A 47 10.38 15.12 -10.96
N LEU A 48 10.43 15.78 -9.79
CA LEU A 48 9.36 15.75 -8.78
C LEU A 48 8.04 16.39 -9.24
N ARG A 49 8.10 17.28 -10.26
CA ARG A 49 6.91 17.87 -10.90
C ARG A 49 6.23 16.86 -11.83
N HIS A 50 7.00 15.98 -12.46
CA HIS A 50 6.47 14.98 -13.39
C HIS A 50 5.71 13.87 -12.66
N ALA A 51 6.12 13.49 -11.45
CA ALA A 51 5.40 12.54 -10.62
C ALA A 51 3.93 12.91 -10.44
N VAL A 52 3.65 14.16 -10.06
CA VAL A 52 2.26 14.65 -9.89
C VAL A 52 1.60 15.04 -11.21
N GLY A 53 2.40 15.51 -12.18
CA GLY A 53 1.89 15.98 -13.48
C GLY A 53 1.38 14.85 -14.37
N VAL A 54 2.10 13.73 -14.45
CA VAL A 54 1.66 12.53 -15.20
C VAL A 54 0.39 11.97 -14.59
N VAL A 55 0.30 11.86 -13.26
CA VAL A 55 -0.91 11.39 -12.57
C VAL A 55 -2.11 12.28 -12.92
N ALA A 56 -1.95 13.60 -12.95
CA ALA A 56 -3.04 14.51 -13.33
C ALA A 56 -3.45 14.34 -14.80
N ALA A 57 -2.49 14.30 -15.73
CA ALA A 57 -2.75 14.07 -17.15
C ALA A 57 -3.53 12.77 -17.37
N ARG A 58 -3.12 11.69 -16.69
CA ARG A 58 -3.77 10.37 -16.74
C ARG A 58 -5.13 10.32 -16.04
N THR A 59 -5.44 11.30 -15.17
CA THR A 59 -6.73 11.37 -14.49
C THR A 59 -7.87 11.73 -15.46
N LEU A 60 -7.57 12.37 -16.60
CA LEU A 60 -8.56 12.83 -17.58
C LEU A 60 -9.57 11.74 -18.00
N ARG A 61 -9.09 10.51 -18.24
CA ARG A 61 -9.95 9.40 -18.70
C ARG A 61 -10.94 8.87 -17.66
N TYR A 62 -10.85 9.31 -16.41
CA TYR A 62 -11.70 8.84 -15.31
C TYR A 62 -12.76 9.86 -14.91
N PHE A 63 -12.71 11.08 -15.44
CA PHE A 63 -13.75 12.06 -15.17
C PHE A 63 -15.11 11.53 -15.62
N SER A 64 -16.09 11.67 -14.75
CA SER A 64 -17.44 11.16 -14.96
C SER A 64 -18.46 12.05 -14.30
N THR A 65 -19.73 11.80 -14.64
CA THR A 65 -20.88 12.60 -14.20
C THR A 65 -21.95 11.75 -13.52
N ASN A 66 -21.65 10.48 -13.26
CA ASN A 66 -22.58 9.49 -12.73
C ASN A 66 -22.59 9.42 -11.18
N GLY A 67 -21.65 10.08 -10.51
CA GLY A 67 -21.51 10.06 -9.05
C GLY A 67 -20.91 8.77 -8.47
N GLU A 68 -20.66 7.76 -9.31
CA GLU A 68 -20.24 6.44 -8.85
C GLU A 68 -18.74 6.39 -8.55
N GLY A 69 -18.38 5.85 -7.38
CA GLY A 69 -17.00 5.87 -6.89
C GLY A 69 -16.03 4.95 -7.64
N PHE A 70 -16.49 4.12 -8.57
CA PHE A 70 -15.62 3.17 -9.28
C PHE A 70 -14.50 3.88 -10.06
N ASN A 71 -14.78 5.04 -10.66
CA ASN A 71 -13.73 5.80 -11.33
C ASN A 71 -12.73 6.41 -10.35
N ILE A 72 -13.13 6.76 -9.12
CA ILE A 72 -12.19 7.17 -8.05
C ILE A 72 -11.26 6.00 -7.72
N PHE A 73 -11.82 4.81 -7.51
CA PHE A 73 -11.05 3.59 -7.24
C PHE A 73 -10.03 3.32 -8.35
N ARG A 74 -10.45 3.41 -9.63
CA ARG A 74 -9.56 3.25 -10.79
C ARG A 74 -8.48 4.33 -10.87
N THR A 75 -8.82 5.59 -10.59
CA THR A 75 -7.87 6.71 -10.60
C THR A 75 -6.78 6.51 -9.56
N ARG A 76 -7.13 6.10 -8.33
CA ARG A 76 -6.14 5.81 -7.28
C ARG A 76 -5.22 4.65 -7.66
N GLY A 77 -5.78 3.56 -8.19
CA GLY A 77 -4.98 2.44 -8.70
C GLY A 77 -4.03 2.83 -9.84
N MET A 78 -4.46 3.76 -10.71
CA MET A 78 -3.63 4.34 -11.76
C MET A 78 -2.49 5.19 -11.19
N ALA A 79 -2.78 6.07 -10.22
CA ALA A 79 -1.79 6.94 -9.61
C ALA A 79 -0.66 6.13 -8.97
N VAL A 80 -1.03 5.11 -8.20
CA VAL A 80 -0.08 4.14 -7.60
C VAL A 80 0.81 3.49 -8.64
N TRP A 81 0.23 3.04 -9.76
CA TRP A 81 0.99 2.39 -10.82
C TRP A 81 2.01 3.34 -11.43
N TRP A 82 1.61 4.56 -11.81
CA TRP A 82 2.52 5.54 -12.42
C TRP A 82 3.57 6.08 -11.46
N LEU A 83 3.21 6.36 -10.19
CA LEU A 83 4.19 6.81 -9.21
C LEU A 83 5.30 5.79 -9.02
N ARG A 84 4.98 4.49 -8.97
CA ARG A 84 6.00 3.43 -8.90
C ARG A 84 6.96 3.50 -10.07
N HIS A 85 6.46 3.60 -11.30
CA HIS A 85 7.34 3.67 -12.48
C HIS A 85 8.17 4.94 -12.51
N ILE A 86 7.55 6.09 -12.22
CA ILE A 86 8.22 7.38 -12.22
C ILE A 86 9.32 7.42 -11.15
N TYR A 87 9.02 7.06 -9.91
CA TYR A 87 10.02 7.11 -8.83
C TYR A 87 11.15 6.11 -8.99
N ASN A 88 10.89 4.93 -9.58
CA ASN A 88 11.94 3.97 -9.90
C ASN A 88 12.80 4.39 -11.10
N SER A 89 12.27 5.24 -12.00
CA SER A 89 13.07 5.79 -13.10
C SER A 89 14.15 6.79 -12.65
N PHE A 90 14.06 7.29 -11.41
CA PHE A 90 14.99 8.27 -10.85
C PHE A 90 16.25 7.58 -10.29
N ASN A 91 17.39 7.80 -10.92
CA ASN A 91 18.67 7.17 -10.59
C ASN A 91 19.54 7.97 -9.59
N TRP A 92 19.04 9.10 -9.09
CA TRP A 92 19.79 10.02 -8.23
C TRP A 92 19.37 9.97 -6.75
N TRP A 93 18.39 9.13 -6.39
CA TRP A 93 17.93 8.98 -5.02
C TRP A 93 17.62 7.53 -4.63
N ARG A 94 17.47 7.32 -3.32
CA ARG A 94 16.75 6.20 -2.72
C ARG A 94 15.68 6.78 -1.79
N ALA A 95 14.43 6.63 -2.14
CA ALA A 95 13.34 7.28 -1.42
C ALA A 95 12.45 6.29 -0.69
N TYR A 96 11.82 6.71 0.40
CA TYR A 96 10.98 5.86 1.24
C TYR A 96 9.66 6.57 1.53
N VAL A 97 8.54 5.89 1.33
CA VAL A 97 7.23 6.38 1.76
C VAL A 97 7.17 6.31 3.27
N VAL A 98 6.92 7.45 3.92
CA VAL A 98 6.77 7.52 5.39
C VAL A 98 5.34 7.81 5.83
N ASN A 99 4.51 8.38 4.95
CA ASN A 99 3.07 8.42 5.15
C ASN A 99 2.34 8.32 3.81
N ALA A 100 1.22 7.59 3.79
CA ALA A 100 0.34 7.48 2.63
C ALA A 100 -1.11 7.26 3.07
N GLU A 101 -2.05 7.78 2.29
CA GLU A 101 -3.50 7.71 2.53
C GLU A 101 -4.10 6.41 1.96
N GLY A 102 -3.89 5.26 2.61
CA GLY A 102 -4.17 3.94 2.03
C GLY A 102 -4.96 3.00 2.93
N GLU A 103 -4.38 2.63 4.07
CA GLU A 103 -4.90 1.59 4.96
C GLU A 103 -6.23 1.99 5.57
N ARG A 104 -6.34 3.23 6.07
CA ARG A 104 -7.56 3.76 6.72
C ARG A 104 -8.75 3.83 5.77
N LYS A 105 -8.50 4.05 4.48
CA LYS A 105 -9.55 4.17 3.45
C LYS A 105 -9.79 2.86 2.71
N ASP A 106 -9.03 1.80 2.99
CA ASP A 106 -9.04 0.54 2.24
C ASP A 106 -8.90 0.77 0.73
N MET A 107 -8.06 1.74 0.35
CA MET A 107 -7.89 2.16 -1.04
C MET A 107 -6.48 1.85 -1.54
N PRO A 108 -6.32 1.62 -2.86
CA PRO A 108 -5.00 1.38 -3.42
C PRO A 108 -4.12 2.62 -3.28
N MET A 109 -3.08 2.53 -2.44
CA MET A 109 -1.98 3.49 -2.32
C MET A 109 -0.61 2.82 -2.29
N LEU A 110 0.44 3.64 -2.42
CA LEU A 110 1.81 3.25 -2.06
C LEU A 110 1.86 2.96 -0.56
N TYR A 111 2.68 1.99 -0.17
CA TYR A 111 2.70 1.54 1.21
C TYR A 111 3.72 2.26 2.06
N ILE A 112 3.45 2.35 3.36
CA ILE A 112 4.40 2.97 4.28
C ILE A 112 5.60 2.04 4.46
N GLY A 113 6.80 2.57 4.23
CA GLY A 113 8.04 1.81 4.11
C GLY A 113 8.42 1.44 2.68
N GLU A 114 7.54 1.62 1.68
CA GLU A 114 7.84 1.37 0.27
C GLU A 114 9.03 2.23 -0.15
N ASN A 115 9.99 1.64 -0.87
CA ASN A 115 11.16 2.35 -1.33
C ASN A 115 11.30 2.35 -2.86
N PHE A 116 11.91 3.42 -3.38
CA PHE A 116 12.05 3.68 -4.82
C PHE A 116 13.41 4.25 -5.16
N GLY A 117 13.70 4.28 -6.46
CA GLY A 117 14.97 4.76 -6.99
C GLY A 117 16.05 3.72 -6.84
N SER A 118 17.30 4.15 -6.98
CA SER A 118 18.45 3.25 -7.11
C SER A 118 19.12 2.92 -5.77
N ALA A 119 19.47 1.65 -5.57
CA ALA A 119 20.29 1.20 -4.45
C ALA A 119 21.77 1.65 -4.56
N ALA A 120 22.23 2.04 -5.75
CA ALA A 120 23.62 2.43 -5.99
C ALA A 120 23.97 3.86 -5.51
N VAL A 121 22.98 4.64 -5.07
CA VAL A 121 23.20 6.01 -4.61
C VAL A 121 23.87 6.05 -3.24
N GLN A 122 24.55 7.15 -2.95
CA GLN A 122 25.16 7.37 -1.63
C GLN A 122 24.07 7.63 -0.57
N LYS A 123 24.38 7.34 0.70
CA LYS A 123 23.44 7.50 1.83
C LYS A 123 22.91 8.94 2.01
N ASP A 124 23.65 9.93 1.55
CA ASP A 124 23.26 11.35 1.55
C ASP A 124 22.25 11.71 0.44
N SER A 125 21.88 10.74 -0.40
CA SER A 125 20.86 10.85 -1.45
C SER A 125 19.59 10.08 -1.09
N GLU A 126 19.35 9.84 0.21
CA GLU A 126 18.11 9.22 0.69
C GLU A 126 17.03 10.27 1.02
N ALA A 127 15.78 9.95 0.69
CA ALA A 127 14.63 10.85 0.88
C ALA A 127 13.44 10.17 1.56
N ASP A 128 12.62 10.97 2.23
CA ASP A 128 11.27 10.61 2.66
C ASP A 128 10.24 11.14 1.66
N ILE A 129 9.17 10.37 1.41
CA ILE A 129 8.01 10.72 0.60
C ILE A 129 6.75 10.66 1.47
N VAL A 130 5.93 11.70 1.38
CA VAL A 130 4.57 11.74 1.97
C VAL A 130 3.55 11.97 0.87
N LEU A 131 2.48 11.18 0.86
CA LEU A 131 1.48 11.15 -0.21
C LEU A 131 0.08 11.40 0.35
N SER A 132 -0.60 12.44 -0.13
CA SER A 132 -2.07 12.55 -0.03
C SER A 132 -2.63 12.36 -1.43
N ALA A 133 -3.26 11.21 -1.65
CA ALA A 133 -3.48 10.71 -3.00
C ALA A 133 -4.38 11.63 -3.79
N PHE A 134 -5.52 12.02 -3.26
CA PHE A 134 -6.42 12.92 -3.98
C PHE A 134 -7.23 13.71 -2.96
N GLU A 135 -6.96 15.00 -2.86
CA GLU A 135 -7.82 15.89 -2.09
C GLU A 135 -9.10 16.11 -2.89
N ASN A 136 -10.25 15.83 -2.26
CA ASN A 136 -11.59 15.97 -2.84
C ASN A 136 -11.78 15.18 -4.16
N ASP A 137 -11.43 13.91 -4.13
CA ASP A 137 -11.57 12.96 -5.25
C ASP A 137 -13.01 12.81 -5.80
N ARG A 138 -14.02 13.14 -5.00
CA ARG A 138 -15.44 13.19 -5.42
C ARG A 138 -15.68 14.13 -6.61
N CYS A 139 -14.83 15.12 -6.83
CA CYS A 139 -14.87 15.96 -8.03
C CYS A 139 -14.57 15.22 -9.35
N ILE A 140 -13.95 14.03 -9.29
CA ILE A 140 -13.68 13.20 -10.47
C ILE A 140 -14.99 12.63 -11.02
N VAL A 141 -15.96 12.31 -10.15
CA VAL A 141 -17.16 11.55 -10.55
C VAL A 141 -18.46 12.33 -10.47
N SER A 142 -18.42 13.52 -9.87
CA SER A 142 -19.58 14.40 -9.77
C SER A 142 -19.22 15.84 -10.11
N LYS A 143 -19.91 16.39 -11.13
CA LYS A 143 -19.85 17.81 -11.49
C LYS A 143 -20.44 18.71 -10.40
N GLU A 144 -21.43 18.20 -9.67
CA GLU A 144 -22.13 18.89 -8.58
C GLU A 144 -21.27 19.01 -7.31
N SER A 145 -20.22 18.19 -7.19
CA SER A 145 -19.21 18.35 -6.15
C SER A 145 -18.48 19.68 -6.35
N GLY A 146 -18.83 20.67 -5.53
CA GLY A 146 -18.13 21.95 -5.42
C GLY A 146 -16.67 21.80 -4.98
N GLY A 147 -15.89 22.87 -5.15
CA GLY A 147 -14.44 22.88 -4.89
C GLY A 147 -13.63 22.34 -6.08
N GLY A 148 -12.37 21.99 -5.80
CA GLY A 148 -11.43 21.42 -6.77
C GLY A 148 -10.81 20.12 -6.28
N ALA A 149 -9.98 19.52 -7.13
CA ALA A 149 -9.26 18.29 -6.84
C ALA A 149 -7.77 18.45 -7.18
N ILE A 150 -6.92 17.96 -6.29
CA ILE A 150 -5.47 17.96 -6.49
C ILE A 150 -4.87 16.60 -6.15
N PHE A 151 -3.70 16.31 -6.71
CA PHE A 151 -2.84 15.19 -6.29
C PHE A 151 -1.58 15.77 -5.66
N ALA A 152 -1.27 15.43 -4.40
CA ALA A 152 -0.22 16.11 -3.63
C ALA A 152 0.84 15.15 -3.06
N VAL A 153 2.11 15.58 -3.15
CA VAL A 153 3.25 14.84 -2.62
C VAL A 153 4.23 15.78 -1.93
N GLY A 154 4.77 15.33 -0.81
CA GLY A 154 5.82 15.98 -0.05
C GLY A 154 7.09 15.16 -0.06
N TYR A 155 8.24 15.84 -0.10
CA TYR A 155 9.56 15.24 -0.09
C TYR A 155 10.45 15.95 0.91
N SER A 156 11.29 15.18 1.61
CA SER A 156 12.37 15.71 2.41
C SER A 156 13.55 14.74 2.46
N GLU A 157 14.66 15.14 3.05
CA GLU A 157 15.77 14.26 3.40
C GLU A 157 15.29 13.08 4.27
N ARG A 158 15.99 11.95 4.22
CA ARG A 158 15.63 10.74 4.97
C ARG A 158 15.46 10.99 6.48
N ARG A 159 14.38 10.44 7.06
CA ARG A 159 14.00 10.54 8.48
C ARG A 159 13.79 11.98 8.96
N ARG A 160 13.42 12.88 8.06
CA ARG A 160 13.14 14.29 8.37
C ARG A 160 11.66 14.66 8.30
N LEU A 161 10.80 13.75 7.85
CA LEU A 161 9.35 13.89 7.98
C LEU A 161 8.83 13.02 9.13
N PHE A 162 7.73 13.44 9.73
CA PHE A 162 7.07 12.67 10.80
C PHE A 162 6.49 11.36 10.26
N ASN A 163 7.15 10.26 10.58
CA ASN A 163 6.75 8.92 10.18
C ASN A 163 5.71 8.34 11.14
N SER A 164 4.58 7.87 10.63
CA SER A 164 3.52 7.25 11.42
C SER A 164 2.62 6.37 10.53
N PRO A 165 1.84 5.45 11.12
CA PRO A 165 0.80 4.73 10.36
C PRO A 165 -0.29 5.69 9.85
N ASP A 166 -1.13 5.24 8.91
CA ASP A 166 -2.27 6.00 8.38
C ASP A 166 -3.39 6.10 9.44
N MET A 167 -3.23 7.06 10.35
CA MET A 167 -4.14 7.32 11.46
C MET A 167 -4.77 8.71 11.37
N TYR A 168 -5.65 9.01 12.32
CA TYR A 168 -6.20 10.34 12.51
C TYR A 168 -5.31 11.17 13.44
N VAL A 169 -5.32 12.48 13.20
CA VAL A 169 -4.70 13.50 14.05
C VAL A 169 -5.69 14.60 14.32
N VAL A 170 -5.59 15.24 15.48
CA VAL A 170 -6.12 16.58 15.67
C VAL A 170 -5.04 17.60 15.32
N LYS A 171 -5.39 18.61 14.53
CA LYS A 171 -4.47 19.66 14.07
C LYS A 171 -5.04 21.06 14.30
N THR A 172 -4.15 22.01 14.56
CA THR A 172 -4.40 23.46 14.43
C THR A 172 -3.35 24.06 13.52
N ILE A 173 -3.74 24.91 12.58
CA ILE A 173 -2.80 25.65 11.71
C ILE A 173 -3.19 27.12 11.70
N VAL A 174 -2.22 27.99 11.95
CA VAL A 174 -2.38 29.45 11.87
C VAL A 174 -1.28 30.06 11.03
N GLY A 175 -1.59 31.16 10.35
CA GLY A 175 -0.63 31.91 9.54
C GLY A 175 0.25 32.84 10.37
N ASN A 176 1.18 33.54 9.70
CA ASN A 176 2.14 34.44 10.37
C ASN A 176 1.48 35.51 11.26
N LYS A 177 0.24 35.94 10.94
CA LYS A 177 -0.56 36.89 11.72
C LYS A 177 -0.79 36.46 13.18
N TYR A 178 -0.87 35.16 13.45
CA TYR A 178 -1.15 34.62 14.79
C TYR A 178 -0.03 33.73 15.32
N LYS A 179 1.15 33.80 14.69
CA LYS A 179 2.34 33.14 15.20
C LYS A 179 2.64 33.65 16.61
N GLU A 180 3.07 32.76 17.51
CA GLU A 180 3.34 33.02 18.93
C GLU A 180 2.11 33.44 19.75
N ALA A 181 0.89 33.32 19.21
CA ALA A 181 -0.34 33.55 19.99
C ALA A 181 -0.57 32.47 21.07
N GLY A 182 0.13 31.33 20.98
CA GLY A 182 -0.05 30.20 21.91
C GLY A 182 -1.26 29.32 21.59
N VAL A 183 -1.70 29.33 20.32
CA VAL A 183 -2.77 28.44 19.83
C VAL A 183 -2.32 26.98 19.96
N SER A 184 -3.19 26.14 20.51
CA SER A 184 -2.87 24.73 20.74
C SER A 184 -4.11 23.85 20.63
N ILE A 185 -3.92 22.64 20.09
CA ILE A 185 -4.93 21.57 20.06
C ILE A 185 -5.46 21.18 21.44
N THR A 186 -4.69 21.38 22.53
CA THR A 186 -5.14 21.06 23.89
C THR A 186 -5.95 22.18 24.54
N CYS A 187 -6.01 23.35 23.91
CA CYS A 187 -6.89 24.44 24.33
C CYS A 187 -8.24 24.30 23.62
N GLY A 188 -9.32 24.53 24.37
CA GLY A 188 -10.65 24.64 23.77
C GLY A 188 -10.71 25.79 22.77
N ILE A 189 -11.54 25.66 21.73
CA ILE A 189 -11.64 26.63 20.63
C ILE A 189 -11.89 28.07 21.10
N THR A 190 -12.71 28.26 22.15
CA THR A 190 -12.94 29.59 22.76
C THR A 190 -11.65 30.25 23.23
N LYS A 191 -10.75 29.49 23.85
CA LYS A 191 -9.46 29.99 24.32
C LYS A 191 -8.54 30.28 23.13
N ASN A 192 -8.50 29.41 22.12
CA ASN A 192 -7.68 29.64 20.92
C ASN A 192 -8.09 30.91 20.19
N LEU A 193 -9.39 31.11 19.91
CA LEU A 193 -9.88 32.33 19.25
C LEU A 193 -9.63 33.59 20.09
N LYS A 194 -9.75 33.49 21.42
CA LYS A 194 -9.40 34.59 22.33
C LYS A 194 -7.91 34.95 22.23
N LEU A 195 -7.01 33.98 22.32
CA LEU A 195 -5.55 34.20 22.21
C LEU A 195 -5.18 34.84 20.86
N MET A 196 -5.79 34.37 19.77
CA MET A 196 -5.62 34.97 18.45
C MET A 196 -6.10 36.42 18.43
N ALA A 197 -7.25 36.73 19.03
CA ALA A 197 -7.79 38.08 19.08
C ALA A 197 -6.90 39.02 19.91
N GLU A 198 -6.44 38.56 21.07
CA GLU A 198 -5.51 39.30 21.93
C GLU A 198 -4.19 39.61 21.19
N LYS A 199 -3.65 38.65 20.43
CA LYS A 199 -2.48 38.84 19.57
C LYS A 199 -2.72 39.88 18.48
N ALA A 200 -3.82 39.78 17.74
CA ALA A 200 -4.16 40.73 16.69
C ALA A 200 -4.39 42.16 17.23
N LEU A 201 -5.01 42.31 18.40
CA LEU A 201 -5.19 43.61 19.04
C LEU A 201 -3.84 44.21 19.47
N LYS A 202 -2.99 43.40 20.11
CA LYS A 202 -1.65 43.81 20.53
C LYS A 202 -0.78 44.27 19.36
N ASP A 203 -0.75 43.50 18.28
CA ASP A 203 0.06 43.83 17.08
C ASP A 203 -0.44 45.10 16.38
N ASN A 204 -1.72 45.44 16.54
CA ASN A 204 -2.34 46.66 16.03
C ASN A 204 -2.37 47.81 17.06
N ASN A 205 -1.68 47.69 18.20
CA ASN A 205 -1.69 48.67 19.30
C ASN A 205 -3.09 49.07 19.79
N LYS A 206 -4.04 48.11 19.80
CA LYS A 206 -5.40 48.29 20.31
C LYS A 206 -5.53 47.74 21.72
N GLU A 207 -6.39 48.35 22.53
CA GLU A 207 -6.68 47.86 23.88
C GLU A 207 -7.36 46.49 23.88
N THR A 208 -6.91 45.62 24.77
CA THR A 208 -7.41 44.25 24.93
C THR A 208 -8.64 44.21 25.86
N THR A 209 -9.72 44.88 25.47
CA THR A 209 -11.01 44.84 26.19
C THR A 209 -11.84 43.64 25.74
N ALA A 210 -12.80 43.20 26.57
CA ALA A 210 -13.68 42.08 26.23
C ALA A 210 -14.47 42.33 24.92
N GLN A 211 -14.95 43.55 24.72
CA GLN A 211 -15.67 43.94 23.50
C GLN A 211 -14.76 43.85 22.27
N ASN A 212 -13.53 44.39 22.35
CA ASN A 212 -12.57 44.34 21.25
C ASN A 212 -12.17 42.90 20.90
N ILE A 213 -12.03 42.03 21.90
CA ILE A 213 -11.78 40.59 21.67
C ILE A 213 -12.94 39.98 20.88
N CYS A 214 -14.18 40.19 21.31
CA CYS A 214 -15.36 39.67 20.61
C CYS A 214 -15.44 40.19 19.18
N ASP A 215 -15.19 41.48 18.96
CA ASP A 215 -15.25 42.07 17.62
C ASP A 215 -14.13 41.58 16.70
N GLU A 216 -12.98 41.21 17.26
CA GLU A 216 -11.90 40.61 16.48
C GLU A 216 -12.13 39.14 16.18
N ILE A 217 -12.75 38.38 17.10
CA ILE A 217 -13.21 37.01 16.82
C ILE A 217 -14.22 36.98 15.68
N LYS A 218 -15.17 37.93 15.62
CA LYS A 218 -16.19 38.00 14.54
C LYS A 218 -15.60 38.19 13.14
N LYS A 219 -14.36 38.65 13.04
CA LYS A 219 -13.65 38.82 11.75
C LYS A 219 -12.87 37.58 11.34
N MET A 220 -12.73 36.60 12.23
CA MET A 220 -11.94 35.42 11.97
C MET A 220 -12.67 34.42 11.08
N LYS A 221 -11.93 33.81 10.15
CA LYS A 221 -12.36 32.70 9.32
C LYS A 221 -11.71 31.41 9.78
N VAL A 222 -12.52 30.42 10.11
CA VAL A 222 -12.08 29.13 10.65
C VAL A 222 -12.51 27.99 9.72
N VAL A 223 -11.54 27.28 9.17
CA VAL A 223 -11.79 26.10 8.31
C VAL A 223 -11.90 24.85 9.18
N VAL A 224 -12.97 24.08 8.96
CA VAL A 224 -13.26 22.82 9.66
C VAL A 224 -13.81 21.78 8.67
N LEU A 225 -13.37 20.53 8.79
CA LEU A 225 -13.98 19.42 8.02
C LEU A 225 -15.43 19.19 8.44
N ASP A 226 -16.35 19.10 7.47
CA ASP A 226 -17.76 18.79 7.71
C ASP A 226 -17.94 17.29 8.04
N ARG A 227 -17.91 17.00 9.34
CA ARG A 227 -17.99 15.65 9.90
C ARG A 227 -18.76 15.70 11.21
N LEU A 228 -19.51 14.64 11.51
CA LEU A 228 -20.29 14.52 12.76
C LEU A 228 -19.44 14.77 14.01
N ARG A 229 -18.21 14.24 14.04
CA ARG A 229 -17.23 14.45 15.12
C ARG A 229 -16.87 15.92 15.40
N HIS A 230 -17.14 16.84 14.47
CA HIS A 230 -16.84 18.27 14.62
C HIS A 230 -18.07 19.12 14.94
N LYS A 231 -19.25 18.54 15.11
CA LYS A 231 -20.50 19.29 15.31
C LYS A 231 -20.39 20.30 16.46
N LYS A 232 -19.97 19.87 17.66
CA LYS A 232 -19.76 20.77 18.82
C LYS A 232 -18.67 21.83 18.58
N LEU A 233 -17.61 21.50 17.84
CA LEU A 233 -16.57 22.46 17.47
C LEU A 233 -17.18 23.58 16.61
N ILE A 234 -17.93 23.20 15.57
CA ILE A 234 -18.61 24.11 14.64
C ILE A 234 -19.64 24.98 15.39
N GLU A 235 -20.49 24.38 16.22
CA GLU A 235 -21.46 25.09 17.05
C GLU A 235 -20.78 26.13 17.96
N THR A 236 -19.66 25.76 18.58
CA THR A 236 -18.93 26.67 19.48
C THR A 236 -18.32 27.84 18.70
N ILE A 237 -17.76 27.62 17.50
CA ILE A 237 -17.20 28.70 16.68
C ILE A 237 -18.31 29.67 16.25
N ASN A 238 -19.44 29.14 15.76
CA ASN A 238 -20.60 29.96 15.35
C ASN A 238 -21.15 30.78 16.52
N ASN A 239 -21.25 30.20 17.72
CA ASN A 239 -21.72 30.91 18.93
C ASN A 239 -20.77 32.05 19.35
N LEU A 240 -19.48 31.97 19.03
CA LEU A 240 -18.51 33.03 19.27
C LEU A 240 -18.54 34.12 18.17
N GLY A 241 -19.22 33.87 17.06
CA GLY A 241 -19.44 34.81 15.96
C GLY A 241 -18.37 34.78 14.86
N ALA A 242 -17.38 33.90 14.94
CA ALA A 242 -16.40 33.70 13.87
C ALA A 242 -17.04 32.95 12.67
N GLU A 243 -16.56 33.23 11.45
CA GLU A 243 -17.04 32.60 10.22
C GLU A 243 -16.48 31.17 10.11
N VAL A 244 -17.35 30.16 10.10
CA VAL A 244 -16.95 28.77 9.82
C VAL A 244 -17.00 28.51 8.32
N VAL A 245 -15.86 28.08 7.75
CA VAL A 245 -15.77 27.61 6.37
C VAL A 245 -15.70 26.08 6.38
N LEU A 246 -16.80 25.44 5.99
CA LEU A 246 -16.90 23.98 5.96
C LEU A 246 -16.31 23.41 4.67
N VAL A 247 -15.42 22.44 4.82
CA VAL A 247 -14.83 21.67 3.70
C VAL A 247 -15.22 20.20 3.84
N LYS A 248 -15.60 19.54 2.74
CA LYS A 248 -16.08 18.15 2.80
C LYS A 248 -14.94 17.15 2.92
N GLU A 249 -13.93 17.25 2.07
CA GLU A 249 -12.83 16.26 1.99
C GLU A 249 -11.45 16.90 2.06
N ASP A 250 -11.33 18.22 1.87
CA ASP A 250 -10.06 18.91 1.64
C ASP A 250 -9.65 19.76 2.85
N ASP A 251 -8.82 19.20 3.72
CA ASP A 251 -8.23 19.91 4.86
C ASP A 251 -6.73 20.22 4.67
N LEU A 252 -6.23 20.04 3.45
CA LEU A 252 -4.85 20.32 3.05
C LEU A 252 -4.74 21.68 2.33
N THR A 253 -5.46 21.87 1.23
CA THR A 253 -5.28 23.06 0.38
C THR A 253 -5.70 24.39 1.03
N PRO A 254 -6.64 24.44 2.00
CA PRO A 254 -6.88 25.66 2.77
C PRO A 254 -5.63 26.22 3.47
N THR A 255 -4.59 25.40 3.68
CA THR A 255 -3.30 25.86 4.24
C THR A 255 -2.65 26.96 3.39
N PHE A 256 -2.86 26.96 2.07
CA PHE A 256 -2.41 28.04 1.20
C PHE A 256 -3.10 29.38 1.51
N ALA A 257 -4.40 29.35 1.83
CA ALA A 257 -5.14 30.55 2.23
C ALA A 257 -4.72 31.05 3.62
N VAL A 258 -4.37 30.13 4.53
CA VAL A 258 -3.78 30.49 5.83
C VAL A 258 -2.45 31.20 5.65
N ALA A 259 -1.57 30.69 4.77
CA ALA A 259 -0.29 31.33 4.47
C ALA A 259 -0.46 32.74 3.86
N ARG A 260 -1.53 32.98 3.09
CA ARG A 260 -1.88 34.29 2.53
C ARG A 260 -2.62 35.22 3.51
N GLY A 261 -3.02 34.73 4.68
CA GLY A 261 -3.83 35.49 5.65
C GLY A 261 -5.30 35.67 5.25
N GLU A 262 -5.82 34.85 4.32
CA GLU A 262 -7.22 34.83 3.91
C GLU A 262 -8.09 33.96 4.84
N VAL A 263 -7.47 32.99 5.52
CA VAL A 263 -8.06 32.14 6.55
C VAL A 263 -7.21 32.28 7.81
N ASP A 264 -7.85 32.41 8.97
CA ASP A 264 -7.15 32.68 10.23
C ASP A 264 -6.77 31.40 10.98
N LEU A 265 -7.59 30.34 10.89
CA LEU A 265 -7.37 29.07 11.58
C LEU A 265 -7.90 27.87 10.77
N ILE A 266 -7.12 26.80 10.67
CA ILE A 266 -7.63 25.46 10.38
C ILE A 266 -7.63 24.68 11.69
N ILE A 267 -8.73 24.05 12.07
CA ILE A 267 -8.80 23.24 13.28
C ILE A 267 -9.72 22.02 13.12
N GLY A 268 -9.31 20.89 13.68
CA GLY A 268 -10.13 19.68 13.76
C GLY A 268 -9.33 18.40 13.58
N VAL A 269 -10.05 17.31 13.35
CA VAL A 269 -9.53 15.96 13.15
C VAL A 269 -9.47 15.60 11.67
N GLY A 270 -8.27 15.33 11.18
CA GLY A 270 -7.92 14.95 9.80
C GLY A 270 -6.97 13.75 9.76
N GLY A 271 -6.45 13.38 8.58
CA GLY A 271 -5.44 12.33 8.46
C GLY A 271 -4.02 12.82 8.68
N VAL A 272 -3.11 11.91 9.03
CA VAL A 272 -1.68 12.22 9.15
C VAL A 272 -1.08 12.71 7.82
N PRO A 273 -1.26 12.04 6.67
CA PRO A 273 -0.59 12.45 5.43
C PRO A 273 -0.90 13.90 5.05
N GLU A 274 -2.18 14.28 5.10
CA GLU A 274 -2.67 15.63 4.82
C GLU A 274 -2.09 16.66 5.79
N ALA A 275 -1.94 16.28 7.07
CA ALA A 275 -1.36 17.12 8.09
C ALA A 275 0.16 17.31 7.91
N VAL A 276 0.91 16.27 7.54
CA VAL A 276 2.36 16.39 7.27
C VAL A 276 2.61 17.26 6.03
N LEU A 277 1.80 17.11 4.96
CA LEU A 277 1.85 17.99 3.80
C LEU A 277 1.52 19.45 4.14
N SER A 278 0.51 19.66 4.98
CA SER A 278 0.19 20.99 5.51
C SER A 278 1.38 21.55 6.31
N GLY A 279 2.07 20.71 7.08
CA GLY A 279 3.31 21.04 7.75
C GLY A 279 4.41 21.49 6.78
N ILE A 280 4.60 20.82 5.64
CA ILE A 280 5.59 21.26 4.64
C ILE A 280 5.26 22.68 4.14
N ILE A 281 3.98 22.96 3.85
CA ILE A 281 3.52 24.28 3.42
C ILE A 281 3.78 25.32 4.52
N VAL A 282 3.41 25.04 5.77
CA VAL A 282 3.61 25.96 6.91
C VAL A 282 5.10 26.20 7.17
N LYS A 283 5.96 25.17 7.05
CA LYS A 283 7.41 25.33 7.23
C LYS A 283 7.99 26.32 6.21
N GLN A 284 7.58 26.19 4.95
CA GLN A 284 8.11 27.01 3.86
C GLN A 284 7.49 28.42 3.84
N LEU A 285 6.19 28.56 4.10
CA LEU A 285 5.48 29.85 3.96
C LEU A 285 5.33 30.62 5.28
N GLY A 286 5.67 29.99 6.40
CA GLY A 286 5.52 30.54 7.73
C GLY A 286 4.14 30.30 8.35
N GLY A 287 4.09 30.43 9.67
CA GLY A 287 2.93 30.13 10.50
C GLY A 287 3.30 29.23 11.67
N GLU A 288 2.29 28.69 12.33
CA GLU A 288 2.40 27.74 13.42
C GLU A 288 1.41 26.59 13.25
N MET A 289 1.84 25.40 13.66
CA MET A 289 1.04 24.20 13.62
C MET A 289 1.26 23.39 14.88
N THR A 290 0.17 22.87 15.46
CA THR A 290 0.22 21.84 16.50
C THR A 290 -0.60 20.63 16.07
N LEU A 291 -0.11 19.44 16.42
CA LEU A 291 -0.66 18.16 15.98
C LEU A 291 -0.52 17.11 17.09
N ARG A 292 -1.49 16.20 17.18
CA ARG A 292 -1.39 14.98 18.02
C ARG A 292 -2.16 13.84 17.36
N ILE A 293 -1.59 12.64 17.41
CA ILE A 293 -2.26 11.41 16.96
C ILE A 293 -3.44 11.09 17.86
N LEU A 294 -4.52 10.60 17.26
CA LEU A 294 -5.71 10.14 17.96
C LEU A 294 -5.98 8.65 17.68
N PRO A 295 -6.46 7.90 18.69
CA PRO A 295 -7.05 6.58 18.47
C PRO A 295 -8.24 6.66 17.50
N LEU A 296 -8.44 5.61 16.69
CA LEU A 296 -9.49 5.56 15.67
C LEU A 296 -10.88 5.81 16.25
N GLY A 297 -11.23 5.12 17.35
CA GLY A 297 -12.54 5.27 17.99
C GLY A 297 -12.79 6.70 18.48
N VAL A 298 -11.76 7.33 19.06
CA VAL A 298 -11.82 8.73 19.52
C VAL A 298 -11.98 9.68 18.34
N ALA A 299 -11.29 9.42 17.25
CA ALA A 299 -11.34 10.24 16.04
C ALA A 299 -12.68 10.13 15.30
N GLN A 300 -13.50 9.12 15.55
CA GLN A 300 -14.81 8.94 14.89
C GLN A 300 -15.97 9.43 15.75
N GLU A 301 -15.85 9.40 17.07
CA GLU A 301 -16.92 9.71 18.01
C GLU A 301 -16.77 11.09 18.66
N GLU A 302 -17.76 11.97 18.43
CA GLU A 302 -17.78 13.33 19.00
C GLU A 302 -17.63 13.36 20.53
N GLN A 303 -18.34 12.46 21.23
CA GLN A 303 -18.34 12.41 22.69
C GLN A 303 -16.98 11.99 23.26
N LEU A 304 -16.28 11.10 22.56
CA LEU A 304 -14.94 10.67 22.94
C LEU A 304 -13.93 11.77 22.67
N LEU A 305 -14.00 12.41 21.50
CA LEU A 305 -13.11 13.49 21.09
C LEU A 305 -13.14 14.69 22.06
N GLY A 306 -14.31 15.01 22.61
CA GLY A 306 -14.51 16.17 23.49
C GLY A 306 -13.81 16.10 24.86
N LYS A 307 -13.12 15.01 25.20
CA LYS A 307 -12.41 14.83 26.48
C LYS A 307 -10.96 14.44 26.24
N LEU A 308 -10.01 15.29 26.65
CA LEU A 308 -8.56 15.06 26.45
C LEU A 308 -8.07 13.72 27.00
N LYS A 309 -8.60 13.26 28.14
CA LYS A 309 -8.24 11.96 28.73
C LYS A 309 -8.53 10.77 27.83
N ASN A 310 -9.48 10.91 26.89
CA ASN A 310 -9.85 9.84 25.98
C ASN A 310 -8.85 9.72 24.84
N TRP A 311 -8.05 10.76 24.55
CA TRP A 311 -7.08 10.76 23.45
C TRP A 311 -5.91 9.79 23.67
N ASP A 312 -5.84 9.18 24.85
CA ASP A 312 -4.84 8.17 25.23
C ASP A 312 -5.40 6.73 25.18
N LEU A 313 -6.68 6.54 24.79
CA LEU A 313 -7.36 5.25 24.74
C LEU A 313 -7.08 4.48 23.43
N PHE A 314 -5.82 4.19 23.15
CA PHE A 314 -5.43 3.35 22.01
C PHE A 314 -5.75 1.89 22.28
N LYS A 315 -6.30 1.19 21.28
CA LYS A 315 -6.42 -0.27 21.30
C LYS A 315 -5.04 -0.91 21.26
N LYS A 316 -4.90 -2.13 21.78
CA LYS A 316 -3.66 -2.90 21.75
C LYS A 316 -3.14 -3.09 20.32
N SER A 317 -4.04 -3.36 19.37
CA SER A 317 -3.69 -3.47 17.96
C SER A 317 -3.10 -2.17 17.40
N GLU A 318 -3.65 -1.01 17.77
CA GLU A 318 -3.10 0.31 17.40
C GLU A 318 -1.74 0.56 18.06
N ILE A 319 -1.58 0.18 19.34
CA ILE A 319 -0.31 0.32 20.08
C ILE A 319 0.80 -0.51 19.44
N ASP A 320 0.50 -1.76 19.06
CA ASP A 320 1.47 -2.64 18.43
C ASP A 320 1.93 -2.07 17.07
N ILE A 321 1.01 -1.47 16.29
CA ILE A 321 1.36 -0.75 15.07
C ILE A 321 2.22 0.49 15.39
N LEU A 322 1.81 1.34 16.33
CA LEU A 322 2.53 2.57 16.69
C LEU A 322 3.98 2.33 17.13
N ARG A 323 4.25 1.19 17.82
CA ARG A 323 5.60 0.80 18.23
C ARG A 323 6.55 0.63 17.05
N ASN A 324 6.07 0.12 15.91
CA ASN A 324 6.86 -0.01 14.69
C ASN A 324 7.32 1.36 14.16
N PHE A 325 6.62 2.42 14.54
CA PHE A 325 6.94 3.81 14.18
C PHE A 325 7.68 4.57 15.29
N LYS A 326 8.16 3.88 16.33
CA LYS A 326 8.79 4.48 17.52
C LYS A 326 7.87 5.44 18.27
N ILE A 327 6.56 5.23 18.16
CA ILE A 327 5.55 5.95 18.90
C ILE A 327 5.05 5.04 20.02
N VAL A 328 5.28 5.44 21.27
CA VAL A 328 5.14 4.55 22.43
C VAL A 328 4.31 5.19 23.53
N MET A 329 4.04 4.39 24.56
CA MET A 329 3.28 4.81 25.71
C MET A 329 4.03 5.88 26.51
N PRO A 330 3.34 6.95 26.94
CA PRO A 330 3.85 7.92 27.90
C PRO A 330 4.56 7.28 29.10
N GLY A 331 5.85 7.58 29.28
CA GLY A 331 6.69 7.10 30.36
C GLY A 331 7.43 5.78 30.09
N THR A 332 7.38 5.26 28.85
CA THR A 332 8.13 4.06 28.42
C THR A 332 9.17 4.34 27.33
N GLU A 333 9.33 5.61 26.96
CA GLU A 333 10.15 6.05 25.84
C GLU A 333 11.63 5.77 26.08
N LYS A 334 12.27 5.20 25.08
CA LYS A 334 13.72 5.14 24.93
C LYS A 334 14.23 6.28 24.06
N GLU A 335 15.54 6.42 23.97
CA GLU A 335 16.16 7.41 23.10
C GLU A 335 15.69 7.26 21.64
N GLY A 336 15.16 8.35 21.07
CA GLY A 336 14.63 8.38 19.71
C GLY A 336 13.17 7.95 19.55
N GLU A 337 12.48 7.58 20.63
CA GLU A 337 11.04 7.31 20.65
C GLU A 337 10.22 8.55 21.02
N ILE A 338 8.93 8.55 20.65
CA ILE A 338 8.01 9.66 20.86
C ILE A 338 6.79 9.17 21.67
N PRO A 339 6.41 9.83 22.77
CA PRO A 339 5.14 9.54 23.44
C PRO A 339 3.97 9.86 22.51
N TRP A 340 2.95 9.00 22.40
CA TRP A 340 1.76 9.32 21.60
C TRP A 340 0.98 10.54 22.10
N ASN A 341 1.14 10.93 23.37
CA ASN A 341 0.49 12.11 23.94
C ASN A 341 1.25 13.42 23.67
N ARG A 342 2.43 13.35 23.04
CA ARG A 342 3.24 14.51 22.69
C ARG A 342 2.47 15.39 21.70
N ILE A 343 2.43 16.69 22.01
CA ILE A 343 1.99 17.71 21.04
C ILE A 343 3.15 17.97 20.10
N LEU A 344 2.98 17.63 18.83
CA LEU A 344 3.95 17.82 17.77
C LEU A 344 3.78 19.23 17.19
N THR A 345 4.89 19.95 17.10
CA THR A 345 4.98 21.25 16.45
C THR A 345 5.50 21.09 15.02
N ILE A 346 5.51 22.19 14.25
CA ILE A 346 6.13 22.21 12.93
C ILE A 346 7.56 21.65 12.90
N LYS A 347 8.35 21.88 13.96
CA LYS A 347 9.73 21.38 14.08
C LYS A 347 9.80 19.88 14.32
N ASP A 348 8.75 19.28 14.87
CA ASP A 348 8.64 17.84 15.05
C ASP A 348 8.14 17.16 13.77
N ILE A 349 7.24 17.84 13.04
CA ILE A 349 6.58 17.33 11.82
C ILE A 349 7.53 17.37 10.60
N VAL A 350 8.26 18.48 10.42
CA VAL A 350 9.15 18.71 9.27
C VAL A 350 10.52 19.21 9.74
N LYS A 351 11.46 18.27 9.92
CA LYS A 351 12.82 18.50 10.44
C LYS A 351 13.87 18.76 9.36
N GLY A 352 13.52 18.60 8.08
CA GLY A 352 14.48 18.67 6.98
C GLY A 352 14.65 20.08 6.46
N GLU A 353 15.79 20.39 5.88
CA GLU A 353 16.10 21.71 5.30
C GLU A 353 15.82 21.71 3.79
N ASP A 354 16.12 20.61 3.10
CA ASP A 354 15.73 20.40 1.70
C ASP A 354 14.34 19.75 1.69
N VAL A 355 13.30 20.57 1.55
CA VAL A 355 11.90 20.14 1.61
C VAL A 355 11.12 20.69 0.43
N VAL A 356 10.36 19.83 -0.24
CA VAL A 356 9.56 20.20 -1.41
C VAL A 356 8.16 19.64 -1.24
N PHE A 357 7.16 20.49 -1.50
CA PHE A 357 5.80 20.05 -1.78
C PHE A 357 5.53 20.22 -3.27
N THR A 358 4.98 19.21 -3.93
CA THR A 358 4.41 19.34 -5.28
C THR A 358 2.97 18.89 -5.29
N ALA A 359 2.12 19.59 -6.02
CA ALA A 359 0.77 19.16 -6.28
C ALA A 359 0.32 19.53 -7.69
N SER A 360 -0.43 18.67 -8.35
CA SER A 360 -1.04 18.98 -9.64
C SER A 360 -2.51 19.36 -9.46
N VAL A 361 -2.93 20.42 -10.12
CA VAL A 361 -4.33 20.86 -10.12
C VAL A 361 -5.09 20.06 -11.17
N ILE A 362 -5.87 19.08 -10.71
CA ILE A 362 -6.69 18.22 -11.57
C ILE A 362 -7.97 18.96 -11.98
N LYS A 363 -8.66 19.52 -10.98
CA LYS A 363 -9.80 20.42 -11.15
C LYS A 363 -9.53 21.67 -10.31
N LYS A 364 -9.79 22.84 -10.87
CA LYS A 364 -9.56 24.14 -10.21
C LYS A 364 -10.18 24.20 -8.81
N THR A 365 -9.43 24.74 -7.86
CA THR A 365 -9.80 24.87 -6.44
C THR A 365 -9.70 26.33 -6.02
N PRO A 366 -10.60 26.85 -5.16
CA PRO A 366 -10.55 28.25 -4.71
C PRO A 366 -9.30 28.58 -3.87
N TRP A 367 -8.62 27.56 -3.36
CA TRP A 367 -7.52 27.68 -2.41
C TRP A 367 -6.16 27.94 -3.06
N ILE A 368 -6.02 27.59 -4.35
CA ILE A 368 -4.76 27.70 -5.10
C ILE A 368 -4.99 28.68 -6.26
N ARG A 369 -4.26 29.78 -6.23
CA ARG A 369 -4.41 30.91 -7.15
C ARG A 369 -3.11 31.23 -7.87
N LEU A 370 -3.25 31.80 -9.06
CA LEU A 370 -2.18 32.45 -9.80
C LEU A 370 -1.79 33.79 -9.13
N PRO A 371 -0.64 34.37 -9.46
CA PRO A 371 -0.20 35.65 -8.88
C PRO A 371 -1.15 36.83 -9.11
N ASP A 372 -2.00 36.78 -10.13
CA ASP A 372 -3.05 37.76 -10.44
C ASP A 372 -4.33 37.55 -9.61
N GLY A 373 -4.40 36.48 -8.81
CA GLY A 373 -5.54 36.13 -7.97
C GLY A 373 -6.55 35.19 -8.62
N GLU A 374 -6.42 34.84 -9.90
CA GLU A 374 -7.30 33.88 -10.55
C GLU A 374 -7.07 32.46 -10.02
N GLU A 375 -8.11 31.63 -10.02
CA GLU A 375 -7.97 30.20 -9.67
C GLU A 375 -7.07 29.50 -10.69
N VAL A 376 -6.15 28.65 -10.22
CA VAL A 376 -5.34 27.84 -11.11
C VAL A 376 -6.26 26.87 -11.88
N PRO A 377 -6.24 26.85 -13.22
CA PRO A 377 -7.12 25.99 -13.99
C PRO A 377 -6.72 24.51 -13.82
N GLY A 378 -7.70 23.63 -14.01
CA GLY A 378 -7.48 22.18 -14.02
C GLY A 378 -6.67 21.70 -15.23
N VAL A 379 -6.59 20.38 -15.38
CA VAL A 379 -5.93 19.76 -16.54
C VAL A 379 -6.73 20.07 -17.79
N ASP A 380 -6.02 20.49 -18.84
CA ASP A 380 -6.57 20.80 -20.16
C ASP A 380 -5.90 19.93 -21.22
N ILE A 381 -6.65 19.52 -22.24
CA ILE A 381 -6.14 18.72 -23.36
C ILE A 381 -6.58 19.36 -24.69
N ASN A 382 -5.64 19.60 -25.58
CA ASN A 382 -5.94 19.99 -26.95
C ASN A 382 -6.40 18.75 -27.73
N PRO A 383 -7.63 18.69 -28.24
CA PRO A 383 -8.15 17.50 -28.92
C PRO A 383 -7.51 17.22 -30.28
N GLU A 384 -6.86 18.21 -30.90
CA GLU A 384 -6.22 18.09 -32.22
C GLU A 384 -4.77 17.60 -32.10
N SER A 385 -3.96 18.25 -31.25
CA SER A 385 -2.57 17.82 -31.03
C SER A 385 -2.46 16.69 -30.00
N GLY A 386 -3.44 16.56 -29.10
CA GLY A 386 -3.35 15.69 -27.94
C GLY A 386 -2.42 16.23 -26.85
N ASP A 387 -1.97 17.49 -26.94
CA ASP A 387 -1.12 18.10 -25.92
C ASP A 387 -1.91 18.31 -24.63
N ILE A 388 -1.30 17.97 -23.49
CA ILE A 388 -1.93 18.09 -22.18
C ILE A 388 -1.22 19.17 -21.38
N LYS A 389 -1.97 20.17 -20.92
CA LYS A 389 -1.46 21.22 -20.03
C LYS A 389 -1.88 20.93 -18.59
N VAL A 390 -0.89 20.80 -17.72
CA VAL A 390 -1.06 20.57 -16.28
C VAL A 390 -0.42 21.71 -15.50
N HIS A 391 -1.12 22.26 -14.51
CA HIS A 391 -0.52 23.23 -13.59
C HIS A 391 -0.01 22.50 -12.34
N VAL A 392 1.30 22.53 -12.15
CA VAL A 392 1.98 21.95 -10.99
C VAL A 392 2.32 23.07 -10.00
N VAL A 393 1.73 23.01 -8.83
CA VAL A 393 2.05 23.84 -7.67
C VAL A 393 3.29 23.25 -6.99
N ARG A 394 4.30 24.07 -6.75
CA ARG A 394 5.52 23.70 -6.04
C ARG A 394 5.72 24.67 -4.87
N VAL A 395 5.91 24.14 -3.66
CA VAL A 395 6.31 24.93 -2.50
C VAL A 395 7.70 24.50 -2.07
N ALA A 396 8.64 25.44 -2.14
CA ALA A 396 10.04 25.23 -1.80
C ALA A 396 10.77 26.59 -1.81
N ASN A 397 11.88 26.70 -1.08
CA ASN A 397 12.67 27.92 -0.96
C ASN A 397 11.81 29.13 -0.53
N ASN A 398 10.91 28.91 0.44
CA ASN A 398 9.99 29.89 0.99
C ASN A 398 9.04 30.58 0.00
N LYS A 399 8.72 29.92 -1.13
CA LYS A 399 7.80 30.44 -2.14
C LYS A 399 6.87 29.36 -2.69
N VAL A 400 5.74 29.83 -3.24
CA VAL A 400 4.82 29.02 -4.05
C VAL A 400 5.06 29.36 -5.52
N GLU A 401 5.22 28.34 -6.35
CA GLU A 401 5.31 28.45 -7.80
C GLU A 401 4.16 27.67 -8.43
N VAL A 402 3.50 28.25 -9.43
CA VAL A 402 2.54 27.53 -10.28
C VAL A 402 3.18 27.38 -11.66
N VAL A 403 3.58 26.15 -11.98
CA VAL A 403 4.35 25.82 -13.18
C VAL A 403 3.42 25.14 -14.19
N PRO A 404 3.11 25.77 -15.34
CA PRO A 404 2.40 25.09 -16.42
C PRO A 404 3.37 24.12 -17.10
N VAL A 405 3.05 22.83 -17.10
CA VAL A 405 3.79 21.77 -17.80
C VAL A 405 2.95 21.32 -18.99
N ILE A 406 3.55 21.29 -20.18
CA ILE A 406 2.91 20.78 -21.40
C ILE A 406 3.49 19.39 -21.69
N TYR A 407 2.65 18.38 -21.66
CA TYR A 407 2.98 17.01 -22.04
C TYR A 407 2.59 16.76 -23.49
N LYS A 408 3.58 16.40 -24.32
CA LYS A 408 3.37 15.96 -25.70
C LYS A 408 2.99 14.49 -25.71
N THR A 409 1.89 14.14 -26.36
CA THR A 409 1.39 12.76 -26.39
C THR A 409 1.69 12.05 -27.70
N ALA A 410 1.49 10.73 -27.72
CA ALA A 410 1.63 9.93 -28.93
C ALA A 410 0.50 10.17 -29.96
N ILE A 411 -0.54 10.94 -29.61
CA ILE A 411 -1.67 11.26 -30.49
C ILE A 411 -1.18 11.97 -31.76
N GLU A 412 -0.43 13.07 -31.63
CA GLU A 412 0.11 13.81 -32.78
C GLU A 412 0.96 12.92 -33.68
N LYS A 413 1.81 12.06 -33.07
CA LYS A 413 2.67 11.11 -33.79
C LYS A 413 1.84 10.13 -34.62
N PHE A 414 0.88 9.45 -34.01
CA PHE A 414 0.05 8.47 -34.72
C PHE A 414 -0.85 9.14 -35.76
N PHE A 415 -1.34 10.35 -35.48
CA PHE A 415 -2.12 11.13 -36.43
C PHE A 415 -1.31 11.47 -37.68
N LYS A 416 -0.07 11.98 -37.54
CA LYS A 416 0.84 12.24 -38.67
C LYS A 416 1.17 10.97 -39.45
N GLN A 417 1.48 9.87 -38.76
CA GLN A 417 1.73 8.58 -39.40
C GLN A 417 0.54 8.11 -40.25
N TYR A 418 -0.69 8.38 -39.81
CA TYR A 418 -1.89 8.05 -40.58
C TYR A 418 -2.09 9.00 -41.77
N THR A 419 -1.90 10.31 -41.60
CA THR A 419 -2.08 11.29 -42.69
C THR A 419 -1.06 11.15 -43.79
N ASP A 420 0.19 10.81 -43.45
CA ASP A 420 1.30 10.68 -44.38
C ASP A 420 1.28 9.32 -45.12
N ASN A 421 0.45 8.38 -44.66
CA ASN A 421 0.33 7.08 -45.32
C ASN A 421 -0.43 7.21 -46.65
N GLN A 422 0.25 6.83 -47.74
CA GLN A 422 -0.29 6.91 -49.10
C GLN A 422 -1.46 5.93 -49.34
N ASN A 423 -1.49 4.79 -48.65
CA ASN A 423 -2.56 3.80 -48.76
C ASN A 423 -3.39 3.71 -47.47
N LYS A 424 -4.49 4.46 -47.44
CA LYS A 424 -5.41 4.52 -46.30
C LYS A 424 -6.18 3.22 -46.03
N ASP A 425 -6.25 2.31 -47.00
CA ASP A 425 -6.93 1.00 -46.86
C ASP A 425 -5.97 -0.15 -46.54
N SER A 426 -4.69 0.12 -46.27
CA SER A 426 -3.73 -0.91 -45.90
C SER A 426 -3.89 -1.41 -44.45
N GLU A 427 -3.47 -2.64 -44.17
CA GLU A 427 -3.39 -3.17 -42.79
C GLU A 427 -2.51 -2.29 -41.88
N ALA A 428 -1.48 -1.62 -42.44
CA ALA A 428 -0.66 -0.67 -41.71
C ALA A 428 -1.49 0.55 -41.23
N SER A 429 -2.34 1.11 -42.10
CA SER A 429 -3.25 2.21 -41.75
C SER A 429 -4.23 1.81 -40.66
N VAL A 430 -4.77 0.58 -40.73
CA VAL A 430 -5.69 0.03 -39.72
C VAL A 430 -5.00 -0.10 -38.36
N ASN A 431 -3.77 -0.64 -38.33
CA ASN A 431 -2.99 -0.72 -37.08
C ASN A 431 -2.69 0.67 -36.50
N ILE A 432 -2.37 1.66 -37.32
CA ILE A 432 -2.16 3.05 -36.86
C ILE A 432 -3.45 3.62 -36.26
N LEU A 433 -4.60 3.42 -36.91
CA LEU A 433 -5.90 3.87 -36.39
C LEU A 433 -6.25 3.19 -35.05
N ILE A 434 -5.92 1.90 -34.89
CA ILE A 434 -6.07 1.20 -33.60
C ILE A 434 -5.20 1.86 -32.53
N GLN A 435 -3.92 2.13 -32.81
CA GLN A 435 -3.01 2.76 -31.85
C GLN A 435 -3.45 4.18 -31.49
N LEU A 436 -3.91 4.96 -32.49
CA LEU A 436 -4.46 6.29 -32.29
C LEU A 436 -5.74 6.25 -31.44
N GLY A 437 -6.64 5.30 -31.70
CA GLY A 437 -7.85 5.08 -30.90
C GLY A 437 -7.52 4.74 -29.44
N LYS A 438 -6.54 3.85 -29.21
CA LYS A 438 -6.04 3.54 -27.86
C LYS A 438 -5.46 4.79 -27.19
N ALA A 439 -4.62 5.56 -27.89
CA ALA A 439 -4.02 6.79 -27.36
C ALA A 439 -5.08 7.83 -26.95
N TYR A 440 -6.10 8.06 -27.79
CA TYR A 440 -7.21 8.95 -27.42
C TYR A 440 -7.96 8.48 -26.17
N SER A 441 -8.19 7.16 -26.05
CA SER A 441 -8.91 6.59 -24.90
C SER A 441 -8.15 6.74 -23.57
N GLU A 442 -6.82 6.78 -23.60
CA GLU A 442 -5.98 6.97 -22.42
C GLU A 442 -6.14 8.35 -21.77
N PHE A 443 -6.64 9.34 -22.51
CA PHE A 443 -6.84 10.70 -22.04
C PHE A 443 -8.30 11.16 -22.08
N GLY A 444 -9.24 10.22 -22.16
CA GLY A 444 -10.68 10.50 -22.05
C GLY A 444 -11.33 11.07 -23.31
N LEU A 445 -10.62 11.08 -24.44
CA LEU A 445 -11.14 11.52 -25.74
C LEU A 445 -11.90 10.39 -26.44
N PHE A 446 -12.92 9.85 -25.76
CA PHE A 446 -13.60 8.61 -26.19
C PHE A 446 -14.34 8.73 -27.52
N GLN A 447 -14.84 9.92 -27.88
CA GLN A 447 -15.48 10.11 -29.18
C GLN A 447 -14.47 9.96 -30.32
N GLN A 448 -13.36 10.69 -30.25
CA GLN A 448 -12.25 10.61 -31.21
C GLN A 448 -11.69 9.19 -31.28
N ALA A 449 -11.58 8.53 -30.12
CA ALA A 449 -11.14 7.14 -30.03
C ALA A 449 -12.05 6.21 -30.83
N ARG A 450 -13.37 6.31 -30.66
CA ARG A 450 -14.35 5.49 -31.41
C ARG A 450 -14.34 5.81 -32.90
N ASP A 451 -14.23 7.08 -33.28
CA ASP A 451 -14.19 7.49 -34.68
C ASP A 451 -12.97 6.89 -35.41
N CYS A 452 -11.82 6.78 -34.72
CA CYS A 452 -10.64 6.11 -35.26
C CYS A 452 -10.91 4.62 -35.52
N ILE A 453 -11.52 3.92 -34.57
CA ILE A 453 -11.81 2.48 -34.72
C ILE A 453 -12.90 2.23 -35.76
N GLN A 454 -13.90 3.11 -35.87
CA GLN A 454 -14.91 3.02 -36.93
C GLN A 454 -14.30 3.20 -38.32
N LYS A 455 -13.38 4.17 -38.48
CA LYS A 455 -12.59 4.33 -39.72
C LYS A 455 -11.77 3.08 -40.03
N ALA A 456 -11.17 2.45 -39.01
CA ALA A 456 -10.38 1.23 -39.19
C ALA A 456 -11.23 0.03 -39.68
N LYS A 457 -12.51 -0.04 -39.27
CA LYS A 457 -13.44 -1.13 -39.62
C LYS A 457 -13.95 -1.08 -41.05
N ILE A 458 -13.93 0.09 -41.70
CA ILE A 458 -14.45 0.28 -43.06
C ILE A 458 -13.36 0.16 -44.14
N CYS A 459 -12.10 -0.05 -43.76
CA CYS A 459 -11.00 -0.28 -44.70
C CYS A 459 -11.20 -1.61 -45.45
N ASN A 460 -11.00 -1.59 -46.77
CA ASN A 460 -11.18 -2.78 -47.62
C ASN A 460 -9.96 -3.71 -47.56
N GLY A 461 -10.18 -5.03 -47.63
CA GLY A 461 -9.09 -6.01 -47.76
C GLY A 461 -8.32 -6.32 -46.47
N ILE A 462 -8.90 -6.03 -45.30
CA ILE A 462 -8.31 -6.34 -43.99
C ILE A 462 -8.61 -7.78 -43.56
N SER A 463 -7.65 -8.41 -42.89
CA SER A 463 -7.81 -9.76 -42.35
C SER A 463 -8.86 -9.86 -41.23
N ASP A 464 -9.48 -11.03 -41.09
CA ASP A 464 -10.47 -11.32 -40.03
C ASP A 464 -9.92 -11.09 -38.63
N ASP A 465 -8.62 -11.34 -38.41
CA ASP A 465 -7.96 -11.08 -37.12
C ASP A 465 -7.92 -9.57 -36.80
N LEU A 466 -7.60 -8.72 -37.78
CA LEU A 466 -7.63 -7.27 -37.59
C LEU A 466 -9.05 -6.75 -37.35
N ILE A 467 -10.05 -7.29 -38.04
CA ILE A 467 -11.46 -6.97 -37.78
C ILE A 467 -11.83 -7.31 -36.33
N GLN A 468 -11.43 -8.49 -35.86
CA GLN A 468 -11.67 -8.91 -34.49
C GLN A 468 -10.97 -7.97 -33.49
N ARG A 469 -9.71 -7.61 -33.73
CA ARG A 469 -8.97 -6.65 -32.89
C ARG A 469 -9.65 -5.28 -32.85
N CYS A 470 -10.08 -4.75 -33.99
CA CYS A 470 -10.87 -3.51 -34.06
C CYS A 470 -12.15 -3.60 -33.23
N ASN A 471 -12.89 -4.71 -33.31
CA ASN A 471 -14.09 -4.91 -32.51
C ASN A 471 -13.78 -4.93 -31.02
N CYS A 472 -12.76 -5.67 -30.58
CA CYS A 472 -12.37 -5.73 -29.17
C CYS A 472 -11.97 -4.35 -28.61
N VAL A 473 -11.18 -3.59 -29.38
CA VAL A 473 -10.79 -2.21 -29.02
C VAL A 473 -12.01 -1.29 -28.97
N HIS A 474 -12.94 -1.42 -29.93
CA HIS A 474 -14.18 -0.65 -29.94
C HIS A 474 -15.04 -0.90 -28.70
N GLU A 475 -15.28 -2.17 -28.35
CA GLU A 475 -16.10 -2.53 -27.20
C GLU A 475 -15.42 -2.07 -25.90
N TYR A 476 -14.10 -2.20 -25.78
CA TYR A 476 -13.37 -1.69 -24.62
C TYR A 476 -13.51 -0.16 -24.46
N ILE A 477 -13.27 0.61 -25.53
CA ILE A 477 -13.42 2.07 -25.52
C ILE A 477 -14.86 2.48 -25.19
N SER A 478 -15.84 1.80 -25.79
CA SER A 478 -17.26 2.07 -25.53
C SER A 478 -17.64 1.75 -24.09
N GLY A 479 -17.07 0.71 -23.48
CA GLY A 479 -17.23 0.43 -22.05
C GLY A 479 -16.59 1.48 -21.16
N LEU A 480 -15.42 2.02 -21.55
CA LEU A 480 -14.79 3.13 -20.82
C LEU A 480 -15.63 4.42 -20.90
N ASP A 481 -16.14 4.76 -22.09
CA ASP A 481 -17.03 5.89 -22.31
C ASP A 481 -18.32 5.76 -21.49
N PHE A 482 -18.89 4.55 -21.47
CA PHE A 482 -20.06 4.19 -20.66
C PHE A 482 -19.86 4.52 -19.18
N LEU A 483 -18.68 4.24 -18.63
CA LEU A 483 -18.32 4.55 -17.24
C LEU A 483 -18.27 6.06 -16.94
N THR A 484 -18.34 6.95 -17.94
CA THR A 484 -18.26 8.41 -17.72
C THR A 484 -19.61 9.13 -17.72
N LYS A 485 -20.64 8.53 -18.30
CA LYS A 485 -21.91 9.20 -18.61
C LYS A 485 -22.99 8.85 -17.58
N LYS A 486 -23.77 9.86 -17.17
CA LYS A 486 -24.90 9.73 -16.22
C LYS A 486 -26.06 8.88 -16.78
N SER A 487 -26.17 8.72 -18.09
CA SER A 487 -27.36 8.14 -18.75
C SER A 487 -27.48 6.61 -18.67
N LEU A 488 -26.50 5.89 -18.09
CA LEU A 488 -26.44 4.43 -18.09
C LEU A 488 -25.91 3.97 -16.73
N GLN A 489 -26.76 3.43 -15.86
CA GLN A 489 -26.70 3.76 -14.43
C GLN A 489 -27.13 2.66 -13.44
N THR A 490 -26.87 1.39 -13.71
CA THR A 490 -26.68 0.45 -12.60
C THR A 490 -25.31 -0.24 -12.66
N PRO A 491 -24.69 -0.54 -11.51
CA PRO A 491 -23.53 -1.42 -11.43
C PRO A 491 -23.68 -2.70 -12.25
N LYS A 492 -24.92 -3.24 -12.31
CA LYS A 492 -25.30 -4.39 -13.11
C LYS A 492 -25.09 -4.18 -14.62
N GLU A 493 -25.52 -3.06 -15.18
CA GLU A 493 -25.35 -2.76 -16.62
C GLU A 493 -23.87 -2.66 -17.01
N ILE A 494 -23.04 -2.08 -16.14
CA ILE A 494 -21.58 -2.00 -16.34
C ILE A 494 -20.99 -3.41 -16.41
N ILE A 495 -21.34 -4.25 -15.43
CA ILE A 495 -20.87 -5.63 -15.36
C ILE A 495 -21.30 -6.41 -16.60
N GLU A 496 -22.60 -6.37 -16.94
CA GLU A 496 -23.16 -7.10 -18.07
C GLU A 496 -22.46 -6.70 -19.38
N TYR A 497 -22.17 -5.41 -19.54
CA TYR A 497 -21.42 -4.93 -20.70
C TYR A 497 -20.03 -5.55 -20.79
N PHE A 498 -19.21 -5.46 -19.74
CA PHE A 498 -17.84 -5.99 -19.77
C PHE A 498 -17.81 -7.53 -19.80
N ALA A 499 -18.76 -8.19 -19.12
CA ALA A 499 -18.89 -9.65 -19.09
C ALA A 499 -19.25 -10.22 -20.48
N LYS A 500 -20.15 -9.56 -21.22
CA LYS A 500 -20.54 -9.98 -22.58
C LYS A 500 -19.36 -10.16 -23.53
N TYR A 501 -18.27 -9.41 -23.32
CA TYR A 501 -17.11 -9.39 -24.20
C TYR A 501 -15.84 -9.96 -23.55
N ALA A 502 -15.91 -10.54 -22.35
CA ALA A 502 -14.74 -10.98 -21.57
C ALA A 502 -13.85 -11.99 -22.32
N ASP A 503 -14.45 -12.90 -23.10
CA ASP A 503 -13.75 -13.96 -23.84
C ASP A 503 -13.16 -13.51 -25.19
N SER A 504 -13.40 -12.25 -25.59
CA SER A 504 -12.91 -11.70 -26.86
C SER A 504 -11.48 -11.12 -26.79
N ASP A 505 -10.82 -11.18 -25.63
CA ASP A 505 -9.59 -10.44 -25.33
C ASP A 505 -8.31 -11.02 -25.98
N LYS A 506 -8.14 -10.81 -27.29
CA LYS A 506 -6.89 -11.11 -28.03
C LYS A 506 -5.79 -10.06 -27.86
N ASP A 507 -6.14 -8.83 -27.47
CA ASP A 507 -5.28 -7.64 -27.59
C ASP A 507 -4.73 -7.15 -26.25
N GLY A 508 -4.88 -7.95 -25.18
CA GLY A 508 -4.37 -7.68 -23.84
C GLY A 508 -5.04 -6.50 -23.12
N LEU A 509 -6.22 -6.06 -23.60
CA LEU A 509 -6.97 -4.93 -23.04
C LEU A 509 -7.75 -5.32 -21.79
N SER A 510 -7.93 -6.63 -21.59
CA SER A 510 -8.37 -7.26 -20.35
C SER A 510 -9.69 -6.74 -19.80
N LEU A 511 -10.73 -6.89 -20.63
CA LEU A 511 -12.14 -6.77 -20.25
C LEU A 511 -12.43 -7.62 -19.00
N ARG A 512 -11.83 -8.81 -18.88
CA ARG A 512 -11.87 -9.67 -17.70
C ARG A 512 -11.34 -8.98 -16.43
N ARG A 513 -10.22 -8.25 -16.52
CA ARG A 513 -9.68 -7.45 -15.40
C ARG A 513 -10.58 -6.30 -15.02
N MET A 514 -11.33 -5.72 -15.97
CA MET A 514 -12.31 -4.66 -15.65
C MET A 514 -13.46 -5.20 -14.80
N SER A 515 -14.04 -6.35 -15.16
CA SER A 515 -15.06 -7.03 -14.35
C SER A 515 -14.54 -7.36 -12.96
N LYS A 516 -13.34 -7.96 -12.86
CA LYS A 516 -12.67 -8.23 -11.58
C LYS A 516 -12.54 -6.99 -10.71
N ARG A 517 -12.03 -5.89 -11.26
CA ARG A 517 -11.85 -4.62 -10.54
C ARG A 517 -13.17 -4.04 -10.06
N PHE A 518 -14.23 -4.20 -10.85
CA PHE A 518 -15.55 -3.71 -10.49
C PHE A 518 -16.13 -4.48 -9.31
N TYR A 519 -16.11 -5.81 -9.35
CA TYR A 519 -16.54 -6.64 -8.23
C TYR A 519 -15.68 -6.44 -6.97
N GLU A 520 -14.37 -6.26 -7.13
CA GLU A 520 -13.50 -5.89 -6.01
C GLU A 520 -13.91 -4.55 -5.38
N TYR A 521 -14.23 -3.55 -6.21
CA TYR A 521 -14.72 -2.26 -5.75
C TYR A 521 -16.07 -2.37 -5.04
N LEU A 522 -17.02 -3.14 -5.58
CA LEU A 522 -18.32 -3.36 -4.93
C LEU A 522 -18.14 -4.04 -3.58
N GLY A 523 -17.29 -5.08 -3.49
CA GLY A 523 -16.99 -5.72 -2.21
C GLY A 523 -16.37 -4.76 -1.19
N ASP A 524 -15.46 -3.87 -1.63
CA ASP A 524 -14.87 -2.86 -0.76
C ASP A 524 -15.91 -1.83 -0.28
N LYS A 525 -16.80 -1.39 -1.18
CA LYS A 525 -17.90 -0.45 -0.90
C LYS A 525 -18.91 -1.05 0.08
N ASP A 526 -19.34 -2.28 -0.14
CA ASP A 526 -20.33 -2.95 0.69
C ASP A 526 -19.77 -3.24 2.08
N ARG A 527 -18.51 -3.67 2.18
CA ARG A 527 -17.81 -3.83 3.47
C ARG A 527 -17.74 -2.52 4.24
N GLN A 528 -17.42 -1.40 3.57
CA GLN A 528 -17.42 -0.06 4.21
C GLN A 528 -18.81 0.35 4.71
N ASN A 529 -19.86 -0.04 3.98
CA ASN A 529 -21.25 0.16 4.38
C ASN A 529 -21.78 -0.88 5.37
N GLN A 530 -20.92 -1.81 5.85
CA GLN A 530 -21.28 -2.91 6.76
C GLN A 530 -22.26 -3.93 6.17
N LEU A 531 -22.37 -3.99 4.83
CA LEU A 531 -23.11 -4.98 4.06
C LEU A 531 -22.20 -6.19 3.76
N TYR A 532 -22.00 -7.01 4.78
CA TYR A 532 -20.95 -8.04 4.78
C TYR A 532 -21.25 -9.23 3.87
N ASP A 533 -22.51 -9.64 3.77
CA ASP A 533 -22.90 -10.79 2.94
C ASP A 533 -22.75 -10.46 1.46
N GLU A 534 -23.19 -9.27 1.05
CA GLU A 534 -23.02 -8.73 -0.31
C GLU A 534 -21.53 -8.56 -0.65
N ALA A 535 -20.73 -8.06 0.30
CA ALA A 535 -19.29 -7.93 0.10
C ALA A 535 -18.61 -9.29 -0.12
N VAL A 536 -19.03 -10.33 0.61
CA VAL A 536 -18.55 -11.71 0.42
C VAL A 536 -18.88 -12.24 -0.97
N GLU A 537 -20.12 -12.04 -1.44
CA GLU A 537 -20.54 -12.45 -2.79
C GLU A 537 -19.73 -11.74 -3.88
N HIS A 538 -19.52 -10.43 -3.74
CA HIS A 538 -18.73 -9.65 -4.69
C HIS A 538 -17.25 -10.08 -4.71
N TYR A 539 -16.63 -10.35 -3.56
CA TYR A 539 -15.25 -10.85 -3.54
C TYR A 539 -15.11 -12.26 -4.12
N LYS A 540 -16.08 -13.16 -3.89
CA LYS A 540 -16.12 -14.47 -4.54
C LYS A 540 -16.23 -14.34 -6.05
N THR A 541 -17.10 -13.46 -6.53
CA THR A 541 -17.25 -13.21 -7.97
C THR A 541 -15.96 -12.61 -8.56
N ALA A 542 -15.26 -11.73 -7.83
CA ALA A 542 -13.96 -11.21 -8.25
C ALA A 542 -12.89 -12.33 -8.39
N LEU A 543 -12.92 -13.35 -7.51
CA LEU A 543 -12.05 -14.52 -7.57
C LEU A 543 -12.34 -15.41 -8.80
N GLU A 544 -13.58 -15.49 -9.28
CA GLU A 544 -13.90 -16.21 -10.52
C GLU A 544 -13.20 -15.59 -11.74
N TYR A 545 -12.98 -14.27 -11.72
CA TYR A 545 -12.25 -13.56 -12.77
C TYR A 545 -10.72 -13.55 -12.60
N SER A 546 -10.21 -13.74 -11.38
CA SER A 546 -8.78 -13.80 -11.10
C SER A 546 -8.52 -14.78 -9.94
N PRO A 547 -8.52 -16.09 -10.25
CA PRO A 547 -8.29 -17.11 -9.23
C PRO A 547 -6.87 -16.98 -8.68
N HIS A 548 -6.63 -17.50 -7.47
CA HIS A 548 -5.32 -17.51 -6.82
C HIS A 548 -4.81 -16.15 -6.31
N GLU A 549 -5.64 -15.10 -6.33
CA GLU A 549 -5.29 -13.83 -5.70
C GLU A 549 -5.47 -13.89 -4.17
N LEU A 550 -4.38 -14.11 -3.44
CA LEU A 550 -4.36 -14.14 -1.97
C LEU A 550 -5.00 -12.90 -1.33
N LYS A 551 -4.87 -11.73 -1.97
CA LYS A 551 -5.49 -10.48 -1.53
C LYS A 551 -7.02 -10.60 -1.41
N LEU A 552 -7.68 -11.17 -2.41
CA LEU A 552 -9.13 -11.33 -2.39
C LEU A 552 -9.57 -12.35 -1.33
N TYR A 553 -8.83 -13.47 -1.18
CA TYR A 553 -9.07 -14.41 -0.08
C TYR A 553 -8.90 -13.74 1.30
N ARG A 554 -7.92 -12.86 1.47
CA ARG A 554 -7.74 -12.10 2.72
C ARG A 554 -8.92 -11.16 2.98
N LYS A 555 -9.43 -10.46 1.96
CA LYS A 555 -10.64 -9.62 2.09
C LYS A 555 -11.85 -10.46 2.52
N LEU A 556 -12.07 -11.60 1.88
CA LEU A 556 -13.13 -12.56 2.23
C LEU A 556 -13.02 -13.07 3.67
N ASN A 557 -11.86 -13.61 4.05
CA ASN A 557 -11.63 -14.14 5.40
C ASN A 557 -11.69 -13.05 6.48
N SER A 558 -11.43 -11.78 6.13
CA SER A 558 -11.60 -10.65 7.05
C SER A 558 -13.03 -10.42 7.45
N ILE A 559 -13.97 -10.66 6.54
CA ILE A 559 -15.38 -10.55 6.83
C ILE A 559 -15.85 -11.79 7.60
N GLN A 560 -15.53 -12.98 7.10
CA GLN A 560 -15.98 -14.25 7.70
C GLN A 560 -15.46 -14.47 9.12
N MET A 561 -14.32 -13.88 9.49
CA MET A 561 -13.73 -13.97 10.82
C MET A 561 -13.86 -12.67 11.62
N LYS A 562 -14.59 -11.67 11.13
CA LYS A 562 -14.65 -10.34 11.74
C LYS A 562 -15.00 -10.42 13.22
N ASP A 563 -16.11 -11.07 13.54
CA ASP A 563 -16.65 -11.04 14.92
C ASP A 563 -15.74 -11.77 15.91
N ILE A 564 -15.13 -12.89 15.51
CA ILE A 564 -14.18 -13.61 16.39
C ILE A 564 -12.88 -12.82 16.59
N ILE A 565 -12.42 -12.10 15.56
CA ILE A 565 -11.21 -11.27 15.63
C ILE A 565 -11.48 -10.05 16.50
N ASP A 566 -12.63 -9.41 16.30
CA ASP A 566 -13.08 -8.27 17.10
C ASP A 566 -13.22 -8.68 18.58
N GLU A 567 -13.83 -9.84 18.87
CA GLU A 567 -13.94 -10.36 20.24
C GLU A 567 -12.57 -10.63 20.87
N TYR A 568 -11.64 -11.24 20.14
CA TYR A 568 -10.26 -11.44 20.61
C TYR A 568 -9.62 -10.11 20.99
N PHE A 569 -9.63 -9.12 20.08
CA PHE A 569 -9.00 -7.83 20.35
C PHE A 569 -9.70 -7.06 21.46
N ASN A 570 -11.02 -7.15 21.59
CA ASN A 570 -11.76 -6.53 22.70
C ASN A 570 -11.35 -7.13 24.06
N ARG A 571 -11.19 -8.46 24.16
CA ARG A 571 -10.72 -9.11 25.40
C ARG A 571 -9.27 -8.73 25.70
N ILE A 572 -8.40 -8.73 24.69
CA ILE A 572 -7.00 -8.31 24.84
C ILE A 572 -6.90 -6.85 25.26
N ASP A 573 -7.71 -5.97 24.69
CA ASP A 573 -7.76 -4.55 25.06
C ASP A 573 -8.17 -4.38 26.53
N LYS A 574 -9.15 -5.18 27.00
CA LYS A 574 -9.58 -5.17 28.40
C LYS A 574 -8.46 -5.61 29.34
N GLU A 575 -7.82 -6.76 29.09
CA GLU A 575 -6.68 -7.22 29.88
C GLU A 575 -5.56 -6.18 29.88
N HIS A 576 -5.23 -5.63 28.71
CA HIS A 576 -4.17 -4.64 28.57
C HIS A 576 -4.46 -3.34 29.33
N GLN A 577 -5.72 -2.91 29.39
CA GLN A 577 -6.15 -1.80 30.24
C GLN A 577 -6.00 -2.10 31.73
N GLU A 578 -6.31 -3.33 32.17
CA GLU A 578 -6.11 -3.77 33.57
C GLU A 578 -4.62 -3.78 33.95
N PHE A 579 -3.73 -4.15 33.02
CA PHE A 579 -2.27 -4.05 33.20
C PHE A 579 -1.69 -2.64 33.01
N ASN A 580 -2.54 -1.62 32.85
CA ASN A 580 -2.15 -0.25 32.56
C ASN A 580 -1.13 -0.17 31.40
N TYR A 581 -1.41 -0.94 30.34
CA TYR A 581 -0.66 -0.99 29.08
C TYR A 581 0.81 -1.43 29.18
N LYS A 582 1.22 -2.09 30.28
CA LYS A 582 2.57 -2.66 30.42
C LYS A 582 2.68 -4.01 29.71
N ASN A 583 3.74 -4.21 28.93
CA ASN A 583 4.06 -5.55 28.40
C ASN A 583 4.63 -6.43 29.54
N SER A 584 4.09 -7.62 29.71
CA SER A 584 4.60 -8.67 30.59
C SER A 584 4.72 -9.98 29.81
N LYS A 585 5.56 -10.91 30.27
CA LYS A 585 5.60 -12.29 29.74
C LYS A 585 4.23 -12.98 29.89
N GLU A 586 3.50 -12.64 30.95
CA GLU A 586 2.12 -13.09 31.19
C GLU A 586 1.17 -12.66 30.06
N LEU A 587 1.44 -11.54 29.37
CA LEU A 587 0.60 -11.08 28.26
C LEU A 587 0.69 -11.98 27.03
N GLU A 588 1.84 -12.63 26.76
CA GLU A 588 1.97 -13.59 25.65
C GLU A 588 1.16 -14.86 25.92
N GLU A 589 1.23 -15.38 27.14
CA GLU A 589 0.40 -16.51 27.59
C GLU A 589 -1.09 -16.14 27.57
N CYS A 590 -1.44 -14.91 27.97
CA CYS A 590 -2.80 -14.38 27.86
C CYS A 590 -3.27 -14.26 26.39
N LYS A 591 -2.43 -13.79 25.47
CA LYS A 591 -2.74 -13.74 24.03
C LYS A 591 -3.13 -15.12 23.53
N LEU A 592 -2.31 -16.12 23.79
CA LEU A 592 -2.59 -17.48 23.35
C LEU A 592 -3.85 -18.05 24.02
N LYS A 593 -3.99 -17.88 25.32
CA LYS A 593 -5.17 -18.33 26.08
C LYS A 593 -6.46 -17.75 25.53
N ILE A 594 -6.52 -16.43 25.37
CA ILE A 594 -7.71 -15.74 24.84
C ILE A 594 -7.99 -16.16 23.40
N ALA A 595 -6.95 -16.29 22.56
CA ALA A 595 -7.14 -16.79 21.19
C ALA A 595 -7.78 -18.18 21.17
N LEU A 596 -7.30 -19.09 22.02
CA LEU A 596 -7.86 -20.44 22.14
C LEU A 596 -9.32 -20.41 22.62
N GLU A 597 -9.61 -19.69 23.70
CA GLU A 597 -10.97 -19.54 24.23
C GLU A 597 -11.92 -18.96 23.16
N VAL A 598 -11.59 -17.80 22.60
CA VAL A 598 -12.42 -17.10 21.62
C VAL A 598 -12.68 -17.96 20.40
N PHE A 599 -11.65 -18.59 19.84
CA PHE A 599 -11.81 -19.40 18.65
C PHE A 599 -12.68 -20.64 18.90
N TYR A 600 -12.49 -21.33 20.02
CA TYR A 600 -13.18 -22.58 20.29
C TYR A 600 -14.60 -22.41 20.82
N ASP A 601 -14.87 -21.36 21.59
CA ASP A 601 -16.22 -20.98 22.00
C ASP A 601 -17.10 -20.67 20.77
N ASN A 602 -16.50 -20.08 19.73
CA ASN A 602 -17.19 -19.68 18.51
C ASN A 602 -17.03 -20.66 17.33
N LYS A 603 -16.24 -21.74 17.46
CA LYS A 603 -15.90 -22.67 16.35
C LYS A 603 -17.12 -23.23 15.64
N ARG A 604 -18.21 -23.48 16.36
CA ARG A 604 -19.45 -24.06 15.79
C ARG A 604 -20.27 -23.06 14.97
N GLN A 605 -20.03 -21.76 15.13
CA GLN A 605 -20.76 -20.69 14.44
C GLN A 605 -19.98 -20.14 13.22
N LEU A 606 -18.71 -20.54 13.06
CA LEU A 606 -17.83 -20.10 11.99
C LEU A 606 -18.21 -20.75 10.64
N ASN A 607 -18.91 -19.99 9.79
CA ASN A 607 -19.16 -20.35 8.40
C ASN A 607 -18.03 -19.81 7.49
N VAL A 608 -16.88 -20.49 7.51
CA VAL A 608 -15.68 -20.05 6.80
C VAL A 608 -15.34 -21.01 5.67
N SER A 609 -15.01 -20.47 4.49
CA SER A 609 -14.70 -21.26 3.29
C SER A 609 -13.25 -21.75 3.21
N CYS A 610 -12.44 -21.58 4.27
CA CYS A 610 -11.02 -21.89 4.26
C CYS A 610 -10.70 -23.27 4.84
N ARG A 611 -9.58 -23.86 4.41
CA ARG A 611 -9.09 -25.16 4.89
C ARG A 611 -8.76 -25.16 6.39
N ASN A 612 -8.02 -24.17 6.88
CA ASN A 612 -7.60 -24.12 8.28
C ASN A 612 -7.96 -22.79 8.96
N PRO A 613 -9.19 -22.64 9.47
CA PRO A 613 -9.63 -21.39 10.08
C PRO A 613 -8.80 -20.99 11.31
N TRP A 614 -8.28 -21.97 12.07
CA TRP A 614 -7.47 -21.71 13.27
C TRP A 614 -6.15 -21.02 12.91
N LEU A 615 -5.42 -21.50 11.90
CA LEU A 615 -4.14 -20.89 11.51
C LEU A 615 -4.33 -19.47 10.96
N ILE A 616 -5.40 -19.23 10.20
CA ILE A 616 -5.72 -17.89 9.72
C ILE A 616 -6.05 -16.98 10.89
N PHE A 617 -6.87 -17.43 11.84
CA PHE A 617 -7.19 -16.68 13.05
C PHE A 617 -5.95 -16.38 13.87
N PHE A 618 -5.14 -17.39 14.17
CA PHE A 618 -3.88 -17.28 14.93
C PHE A 618 -2.91 -16.27 14.30
N ARG A 619 -2.73 -16.32 12.97
CA ARG A 619 -1.89 -15.38 12.22
C ARG A 619 -2.38 -13.93 12.34
N ARG A 620 -3.69 -13.72 12.47
CA ARG A 620 -4.33 -12.40 12.54
C ARG A 620 -4.47 -11.86 13.96
N THR A 621 -4.29 -12.70 14.97
CA THR A 621 -4.54 -12.37 16.37
C THR A 621 -3.25 -12.46 17.19
N VAL A 622 -2.78 -13.68 17.47
CA VAL A 622 -1.59 -13.91 18.29
C VAL A 622 -0.33 -13.38 17.61
N LEU A 623 -0.19 -13.61 16.30
CA LEU A 623 0.92 -13.10 15.49
C LEU A 623 0.65 -11.70 14.90
N HIS A 624 -0.36 -10.98 15.39
CA HIS A 624 -0.63 -9.62 14.92
C HIS A 624 0.57 -8.69 15.22
N GLY A 625 0.95 -7.85 14.25
CA GLY A 625 2.14 -6.99 14.34
C GLY A 625 3.49 -7.67 14.06
N GLU A 626 3.53 -9.01 13.94
CA GLU A 626 4.78 -9.73 13.60
C GLU A 626 5.11 -9.71 12.11
N THR A 627 6.38 -9.88 11.76
CA THR A 627 6.83 -9.86 10.36
C THR A 627 6.36 -11.09 9.56
N PRO A 628 6.17 -10.97 8.23
CA PRO A 628 5.90 -12.10 7.35
C PRO A 628 6.86 -13.31 7.49
N SER A 629 8.19 -13.13 7.53
CA SER A 629 9.11 -14.26 7.75
C SER A 629 8.96 -14.88 9.12
N TYR A 630 8.72 -14.09 10.17
CA TYR A 630 8.47 -14.65 11.49
C TYR A 630 7.20 -15.51 11.48
N LYS A 631 6.11 -14.97 10.91
CA LYS A 631 4.85 -15.71 10.71
C LYS A 631 5.09 -16.99 9.92
N LEU A 632 5.84 -16.94 8.83
CA LEU A 632 6.16 -18.09 8.00
C LEU A 632 6.95 -19.15 8.78
N ALA A 633 7.99 -18.74 9.51
CA ALA A 633 8.81 -19.64 10.30
C ALA A 633 7.99 -20.35 11.39
N VAL A 634 7.08 -19.63 12.05
CA VAL A 634 6.13 -20.21 13.01
C VAL A 634 5.20 -21.21 12.31
N LEU A 635 4.58 -20.82 11.20
CA LEU A 635 3.65 -21.68 10.46
C LEU A 635 4.33 -22.97 9.96
N VAL A 636 5.55 -22.88 9.43
CA VAL A 636 6.36 -24.04 9.01
C VAL A 636 6.65 -24.96 10.19
N LYS A 637 7.03 -24.42 11.35
CA LYS A 637 7.24 -25.24 12.56
C LYS A 637 5.95 -25.93 13.02
N LEU A 638 4.83 -25.22 13.02
CA LEU A 638 3.52 -25.80 13.38
C LEU A 638 3.10 -26.89 12.39
N LEU A 639 3.36 -26.70 11.08
CA LEU A 639 3.09 -27.72 10.07
C LEU A 639 3.96 -28.97 10.28
N LYS A 640 5.24 -28.81 10.61
CA LYS A 640 6.14 -29.93 10.95
C LYS A 640 5.64 -30.68 12.18
N LEU A 641 5.27 -29.95 13.24
CA LEU A 641 4.69 -30.52 14.45
C LEU A 641 3.42 -31.32 14.14
N TYR A 642 2.48 -30.73 13.39
CA TYR A 642 1.24 -31.40 12.98
C TYR A 642 1.50 -32.78 12.36
N LYS A 643 2.43 -32.83 11.39
CA LYS A 643 2.72 -34.06 10.66
C LYS A 643 3.41 -35.09 11.54
N LYS A 644 4.34 -34.66 12.41
CA LYS A 644 5.01 -35.55 13.37
C LYS A 644 4.02 -36.11 14.40
N LEU A 645 3.03 -35.33 14.82
CA LEU A 645 1.94 -35.81 15.67
C LEU A 645 1.17 -36.96 15.00
N ILE A 646 0.96 -36.92 13.68
CA ILE A 646 0.20 -37.97 12.96
C ILE A 646 1.05 -39.20 12.65
N ARG A 647 2.27 -39.02 12.13
CA ARG A 647 2.99 -40.06 11.39
C ARG A 647 4.26 -40.58 12.06
N ALA A 648 4.84 -39.83 12.98
CA ALA A 648 6.14 -40.21 13.57
C ALA A 648 5.99 -41.36 14.57
N SER A 649 7.04 -42.17 14.72
CA SER A 649 7.15 -43.09 15.87
C SER A 649 7.10 -42.30 17.19
N ASP A 650 6.75 -42.98 18.29
CA ASP A 650 6.74 -42.36 19.62
C ASP A 650 8.12 -41.73 19.94
N ASP A 651 9.21 -42.43 19.61
CA ASP A 651 10.58 -41.94 19.84
C ASP A 651 10.93 -40.69 19.00
N ASP A 652 10.59 -40.70 17.70
CA ASP A 652 10.86 -39.59 16.79
C ASP A 652 10.03 -38.35 17.17
N LEU A 653 8.79 -38.56 17.65
CA LEU A 653 7.94 -37.47 18.14
C LEU A 653 8.46 -36.92 19.48
N ASN A 654 8.85 -37.77 20.41
CA ASN A 654 9.41 -37.35 21.70
C ASN A 654 10.68 -36.52 21.51
N LEU A 655 11.57 -36.98 20.63
CA LEU A 655 12.80 -36.26 20.30
C LEU A 655 12.50 -34.85 19.76
N LEU A 656 11.52 -34.70 18.86
CA LEU A 656 11.10 -33.40 18.33
C LEU A 656 10.55 -32.49 19.44
N LEU A 657 9.62 -33.00 20.24
CA LEU A 657 8.95 -32.24 21.31
C LEU A 657 9.97 -31.70 22.32
N ASN A 658 10.99 -32.50 22.66
CA ASN A 658 12.05 -32.08 23.56
C ASN A 658 13.04 -31.10 22.90
N THR A 659 13.57 -31.43 21.72
CA THR A 659 14.68 -30.69 21.13
C THR A 659 14.26 -29.40 20.41
N GLU A 660 13.12 -29.40 19.72
CA GLU A 660 12.66 -28.25 18.93
C GLU A 660 11.66 -27.36 19.68
N PHE A 661 10.90 -27.95 20.61
CA PHE A 661 9.84 -27.26 21.38
C PHE A 661 10.17 -27.13 22.87
N GLY A 662 11.23 -27.77 23.37
CA GLY A 662 11.69 -27.58 24.74
C GLY A 662 10.77 -28.17 25.81
N LEU A 663 9.99 -29.21 25.46
CA LEU A 663 9.14 -29.92 26.41
C LEU A 663 9.95 -30.92 27.26
N SER A 664 9.57 -31.06 28.53
CA SER A 664 10.07 -32.12 29.41
C SER A 664 9.57 -33.50 28.96
N GLY A 665 10.20 -34.57 29.46
CA GLY A 665 9.76 -35.94 29.16
C GLY A 665 8.30 -36.18 29.60
N GLU A 666 7.91 -35.67 30.78
CA GLU A 666 6.54 -35.79 31.29
C GLU A 666 5.53 -35.05 30.41
N GLU A 667 5.88 -33.86 29.93
CA GLU A 667 5.04 -33.09 29.01
C GLU A 667 4.87 -33.78 27.66
N ALA A 668 5.93 -34.41 27.14
CA ALA A 668 5.88 -35.16 25.89
C ALA A 668 5.05 -36.46 26.04
N ASP A 669 5.18 -37.17 27.16
CA ASP A 669 4.41 -38.38 27.46
C ASP A 669 2.90 -38.11 27.48
N ILE A 670 2.48 -36.95 28.00
CA ILE A 670 1.06 -36.52 27.97
C ILE A 670 0.52 -36.45 26.53
N ILE A 671 1.32 -35.96 25.58
CA ILE A 671 0.94 -35.84 24.18
C ILE A 671 0.91 -37.23 23.52
N LEU A 672 1.87 -38.09 23.83
CA LEU A 672 1.94 -39.47 23.34
C LEU A 672 0.75 -40.30 23.83
N ASP A 673 0.37 -40.16 25.10
CA ASP A 673 -0.80 -40.82 25.69
C ASP A 673 -2.09 -40.37 25.02
N TYR A 674 -2.23 -39.05 24.80
CA TYR A 674 -3.38 -38.51 24.08
C TYR A 674 -3.46 -39.07 22.65
N ARG A 675 -2.32 -39.18 21.96
CA ARG A 675 -2.23 -39.78 20.62
C ARG A 675 -2.70 -41.23 20.61
N LYS A 676 -2.24 -42.04 21.57
CA LYS A 676 -2.61 -43.46 21.72
C LYS A 676 -4.11 -43.63 21.91
N VAL A 677 -4.74 -42.75 22.69
CA VAL A 677 -6.18 -42.80 22.98
C VAL A 677 -7.04 -42.35 21.79
N ASN A 678 -6.64 -41.28 21.09
CA ASN A 678 -7.48 -40.65 20.05
C ASN A 678 -7.16 -41.13 18.62
N LYS A 679 -6.26 -42.11 18.47
CA LYS A 679 -5.76 -42.69 17.22
C LYS A 679 -4.91 -41.75 16.37
N GLN A 680 -5.36 -40.53 16.04
CA GLN A 680 -4.60 -39.52 15.27
C GLN A 680 -5.05 -38.09 15.56
N PHE A 681 -4.13 -37.13 15.38
CA PHE A 681 -4.42 -35.69 15.39
C PHE A 681 -4.93 -35.22 14.01
N HIS A 682 -5.92 -34.33 13.94
CA HIS A 682 -6.38 -33.73 12.67
C HIS A 682 -5.99 -32.25 12.52
N SER A 683 -5.46 -31.64 13.59
CA SER A 683 -4.90 -30.29 13.59
C SER A 683 -3.98 -30.10 14.79
N VAL A 684 -2.97 -29.22 14.67
CA VAL A 684 -2.16 -28.77 15.83
C VAL A 684 -3.04 -28.15 16.91
N SER A 685 -4.17 -27.58 16.51
CA SER A 685 -5.11 -26.94 17.41
C SER A 685 -5.74 -27.95 18.40
N GLU A 686 -5.71 -29.25 18.12
CA GLU A 686 -6.20 -30.29 19.05
C GLU A 686 -5.32 -30.47 20.29
N LEU A 687 -4.07 -30.00 20.27
CA LEU A 687 -3.19 -29.97 21.45
C LEU A 687 -3.85 -29.24 22.64
N TYR A 688 -4.76 -28.30 22.35
CA TYR A 688 -5.54 -27.59 23.36
C TYR A 688 -6.47 -28.50 24.17
N PHE A 689 -7.01 -29.58 23.59
CA PHE A 689 -7.96 -30.45 24.28
C PHE A 689 -7.30 -31.43 25.24
N ILE A 690 -5.96 -31.44 25.30
CA ILE A 690 -5.19 -32.30 26.19
C ILE A 690 -5.24 -31.73 27.61
N LYS A 691 -6.20 -32.18 28.42
CA LYS A 691 -6.46 -31.66 29.79
C LYS A 691 -5.26 -31.59 30.73
N ARG A 692 -4.24 -32.44 30.52
CA ARG A 692 -3.03 -32.49 31.36
C ARG A 692 -1.92 -31.56 30.88
N LEU A 693 -2.06 -30.96 29.70
CA LEU A 693 -1.09 -30.06 29.12
C LEU A 693 -1.34 -28.63 29.63
N GLY A 694 -0.38 -28.06 30.36
CA GLY A 694 -0.49 -26.72 30.93
C GLY A 694 -0.34 -25.61 29.89
N MET A 695 -0.71 -24.37 30.26
CA MET A 695 -0.55 -23.19 29.39
C MET A 695 0.90 -22.92 29.02
N GLU A 696 1.85 -23.20 29.92
CA GLU A 696 3.28 -23.06 29.64
C GLU A 696 3.72 -24.00 28.50
N SER A 697 3.30 -25.27 28.57
CA SER A 697 3.58 -26.27 27.54
C SER A 697 2.91 -25.92 26.21
N LEU A 698 1.65 -25.44 26.25
CA LEU A 698 0.93 -24.95 25.07
C LEU A 698 1.60 -23.74 24.44
N SER A 699 2.13 -22.81 25.25
CA SER A 699 2.89 -21.65 24.78
C SER A 699 4.14 -22.10 24.01
N LYS A 700 4.92 -23.03 24.56
CA LYS A 700 6.10 -23.62 23.89
C LYS A 700 5.75 -24.25 22.53
N LEU A 701 4.61 -24.93 22.44
CA LEU A 701 4.16 -25.65 21.24
C LEU A 701 3.57 -24.74 20.16
N LEU A 702 2.68 -23.83 20.55
CA LEU A 702 1.91 -22.99 19.63
C LEU A 702 2.63 -21.68 19.32
N PHE A 703 3.58 -21.27 20.16
CA PHE A 703 4.44 -20.11 19.97
C PHE A 703 5.93 -20.52 20.05
N PRO A 704 6.41 -21.37 19.12
CA PRO A 704 7.75 -21.91 19.20
C PRO A 704 8.81 -20.85 18.92
N ASN A 705 9.96 -20.98 19.59
CA ASN A 705 11.14 -20.20 19.26
C ASN A 705 11.59 -20.50 17.82
N VAL A 706 11.56 -19.51 16.94
CA VAL A 706 11.97 -19.63 15.54
C VAL A 706 13.24 -18.84 15.26
N ARG A 707 14.11 -19.39 14.41
CA ARG A 707 15.20 -18.65 13.78
C ARG A 707 14.75 -18.23 12.39
N ILE A 708 14.88 -16.94 12.09
CA ILE A 708 14.65 -16.41 10.74
C ILE A 708 15.95 -16.61 9.96
N GLU A 709 15.92 -17.47 8.93
CA GLU A 709 17.10 -17.83 8.14
C GLU A 709 17.40 -16.82 7.02
N SER A 710 16.42 -16.03 6.61
CA SER A 710 16.56 -14.92 5.67
C SER A 710 15.55 -13.83 6.02
N GLN A 711 16.00 -12.59 6.21
CA GLN A 711 15.11 -11.44 6.39
C GLN A 711 14.72 -10.90 5.02
N ASN A 712 13.43 -10.65 4.81
CA ASN A 712 12.99 -9.94 3.60
C ASN A 712 13.12 -8.44 3.85
N GLU A 713 13.77 -7.68 2.97
CA GLU A 713 13.86 -6.21 3.14
C GLU A 713 12.48 -5.52 3.23
N LEU A 714 11.43 -6.19 2.74
CA LEU A 714 10.04 -5.70 2.77
C LEU A 714 9.26 -6.12 4.02
N GLU A 715 9.85 -6.90 4.93
CA GLU A 715 9.20 -7.33 6.18
C GLU A 715 9.09 -6.22 7.23
N ASP A 716 9.87 -5.15 7.09
CA ASP A 716 9.74 -3.93 7.89
C ASP A 716 8.56 -3.05 7.45
N SER A 717 7.88 -3.41 6.36
CA SER A 717 6.69 -2.74 5.86
C SER A 717 5.51 -3.69 5.89
N GLU A 718 4.52 -3.41 6.72
CA GLU A 718 3.21 -4.03 6.57
C GLU A 718 2.73 -3.78 5.13
N ILE A 719 2.71 -4.82 4.31
CA ILE A 719 2.26 -4.68 2.91
C ILE A 719 0.76 -4.45 2.93
N PRO A 720 0.28 -3.27 2.49
CA PRO A 720 -1.12 -2.93 2.50
C PRO A 720 -1.89 -3.85 1.59
N LEU A 721 -3.18 -3.91 1.86
CA LEU A 721 -4.17 -4.67 1.14
C LEU A 721 -4.22 -4.35 -0.37
N SER A 722 -3.45 -3.41 -0.91
CA SER A 722 -3.55 -2.97 -2.31
C SER A 722 -2.80 -3.84 -3.31
N ILE A 723 -1.70 -4.49 -2.92
CA ILE A 723 -0.88 -5.41 -3.75
C ILE A 723 -0.50 -6.65 -2.95
N SER A 724 -0.24 -7.78 -3.61
CA SER A 724 0.30 -8.95 -2.92
C SER A 724 1.77 -8.73 -2.53
N LEU A 725 2.24 -9.43 -1.48
CA LEU A 725 3.66 -9.45 -1.11
C LEU A 725 4.54 -9.85 -2.30
N VAL A 726 4.09 -10.80 -3.10
CA VAL A 726 4.75 -11.20 -4.36
C VAL A 726 4.85 -10.03 -5.34
N GLU A 727 3.76 -9.32 -5.61
CA GLU A 727 3.78 -8.17 -6.53
C GLU A 727 4.70 -7.03 -6.05
N ALA A 728 4.76 -6.79 -4.74
CA ALA A 728 5.68 -5.82 -4.16
C ALA A 728 7.14 -6.24 -4.40
N VAL A 729 7.44 -7.51 -4.13
CA VAL A 729 8.78 -8.07 -4.18
C VAL A 729 9.26 -8.30 -5.63
N GLU A 730 8.40 -8.77 -6.54
CA GLU A 730 8.69 -8.91 -7.98
C GLU A 730 9.06 -7.57 -8.61
N ARG A 731 8.29 -6.51 -8.29
CA ARG A 731 8.54 -5.17 -8.82
C ARG A 731 9.86 -4.61 -8.30
N ARG A 732 10.14 -4.79 -7.00
CA ARG A 732 11.44 -4.42 -6.43
C ARG A 732 12.58 -5.16 -7.12
N ASN A 733 12.45 -6.46 -7.33
CA ASN A 733 13.46 -7.27 -8.01
C ASN A 733 13.68 -6.86 -9.46
N LYS A 734 12.62 -6.56 -10.22
CA LYS A 734 12.76 -6.08 -11.61
C LYS A 734 13.59 -4.80 -11.68
N ASN A 735 13.32 -3.84 -10.78
CA ASN A 735 14.06 -2.58 -10.71
C ASN A 735 15.53 -2.81 -10.37
N ILE A 736 15.81 -3.69 -9.42
CA ILE A 736 17.19 -4.02 -9.02
C ILE A 736 17.92 -4.78 -10.13
N LEU A 737 17.26 -5.69 -10.85
CA LEU A 737 17.85 -6.36 -12.02
C LEU A 737 18.18 -5.39 -13.16
N GLU A 738 17.42 -4.30 -13.29
CA GLU A 738 17.74 -3.21 -14.21
C GLU A 738 18.93 -2.37 -13.70
N GLU A 739 19.01 -2.09 -12.39
CA GLU A 739 20.16 -1.44 -11.75
C GLU A 739 21.45 -2.30 -11.84
N LEU A 740 21.32 -3.62 -11.80
CA LEU A 740 22.43 -4.58 -11.89
C LEU A 740 23.02 -4.70 -13.29
N ARG A 741 22.36 -4.18 -14.32
CA ARG A 741 22.99 -4.02 -15.66
C ARG A 741 24.16 -3.04 -15.63
N GLU A 742 24.32 -2.27 -14.55
CA GLU A 742 25.45 -1.37 -14.31
C GLU A 742 26.54 -1.99 -13.39
N GLY A 743 26.37 -3.24 -12.91
CA GLY A 743 27.36 -4.03 -12.19
C GLY A 743 26.78 -4.98 -11.13
N PHE A 744 27.33 -6.19 -11.00
CA PHE A 744 26.85 -7.23 -10.07
C PHE A 744 27.28 -6.98 -8.61
N LYS A 745 26.35 -7.10 -7.64
CA LYS A 745 26.59 -6.95 -6.19
C LYS A 745 25.89 -8.03 -5.35
N GLU A 746 26.37 -8.24 -4.12
CA GLU A 746 25.82 -9.13 -3.06
C GLU A 746 24.30 -8.91 -2.83
N GLU A 747 23.88 -7.65 -2.88
CA GLU A 747 22.48 -7.19 -2.78
C GLU A 747 21.55 -7.91 -3.79
N ALA A 748 22.02 -8.17 -5.02
CA ALA A 748 21.26 -8.89 -6.05
C ALA A 748 20.82 -10.29 -5.62
N GLN A 749 21.71 -10.96 -4.88
CA GLN A 749 21.52 -12.33 -4.46
C GLN A 749 20.47 -12.39 -3.35
N GLU A 750 20.58 -11.50 -2.35
CA GLU A 750 19.64 -11.38 -1.25
C GLU A 750 18.22 -11.05 -1.75
N HIS A 751 18.09 -10.13 -2.70
CA HIS A 751 16.80 -9.79 -3.29
C HIS A 751 16.17 -10.92 -4.10
N SER A 752 16.96 -11.58 -4.93
CA SER A 752 16.45 -12.74 -5.68
C SER A 752 15.95 -13.83 -4.74
N TYR A 753 16.64 -14.02 -3.60
CA TYR A 753 16.26 -14.95 -2.56
C TYR A 753 14.95 -14.55 -1.87
N ALA A 754 14.81 -13.26 -1.52
CA ALA A 754 13.59 -12.72 -0.91
C ALA A 754 12.36 -12.86 -1.82
N VAL A 755 12.53 -12.74 -3.14
CA VAL A 755 11.45 -12.98 -4.13
C VAL A 755 10.98 -14.41 -4.10
N ALA A 756 11.93 -15.35 -4.08
CA ALA A 756 11.59 -16.77 -4.03
C ALA A 756 10.83 -17.09 -2.73
N GLU A 757 11.25 -16.57 -1.58
CA GLU A 757 10.55 -16.75 -0.30
C GLU A 757 9.18 -16.06 -0.25
N ALA A 758 9.01 -14.92 -0.93
CA ALA A 758 7.71 -14.26 -1.04
C ALA A 758 6.66 -15.12 -1.76
N TYR A 759 7.03 -15.76 -2.87
CA TYR A 759 6.15 -16.72 -3.55
C TYR A 759 5.84 -17.90 -2.66
N HIS A 760 6.85 -18.45 -1.97
CA HIS A 760 6.66 -19.55 -1.04
C HIS A 760 5.65 -19.18 0.06
N TYR A 761 5.77 -18.01 0.69
CA TYR A 761 4.80 -17.50 1.65
C TYR A 761 3.39 -17.39 1.07
N VAL A 762 3.25 -16.84 -0.14
CA VAL A 762 1.94 -16.72 -0.82
C VAL A 762 1.36 -18.10 -1.11
N GLY A 763 2.19 -19.06 -1.55
CA GLY A 763 1.77 -20.43 -1.79
C GLY A 763 1.22 -21.08 -0.53
N MET A 764 1.94 -20.98 0.58
CA MET A 764 1.47 -21.53 1.87
C MET A 764 0.19 -20.84 2.36
N ALA A 765 0.09 -19.53 2.22
CA ALA A 765 -1.13 -18.80 2.57
C ALA A 765 -2.32 -19.16 1.67
N LEU A 766 -2.08 -19.48 0.39
CA LEU A 766 -3.11 -19.99 -0.53
C LEU A 766 -3.55 -21.41 -0.15
N TYR A 767 -2.62 -22.27 0.27
CA TYR A 767 -2.94 -23.58 0.81
C TYR A 767 -3.85 -23.49 2.06
N ASP A 768 -3.58 -22.57 2.99
CA ASP A 768 -4.39 -22.36 4.20
C ASP A 768 -5.85 -21.98 3.88
N VAL A 769 -6.07 -21.24 2.79
CA VAL A 769 -7.40 -20.82 2.35
C VAL A 769 -8.10 -21.85 1.46
N GLY A 770 -7.42 -22.96 1.12
CA GLY A 770 -7.97 -24.05 0.32
C GLY A 770 -7.72 -23.93 -1.18
N ASP A 771 -6.82 -23.04 -1.63
CA ASP A 771 -6.47 -22.86 -3.03
C ASP A 771 -5.20 -23.66 -3.39
N ASP A 772 -5.41 -24.94 -3.71
CA ASP A 772 -4.32 -25.89 -3.98
C ASP A 772 -3.55 -25.58 -5.26
N GLU A 773 -4.25 -25.24 -6.33
CA GLU A 773 -3.64 -24.88 -7.61
C GLU A 773 -2.84 -23.58 -7.47
N GLY A 774 -3.42 -22.56 -6.81
CA GLY A 774 -2.72 -21.31 -6.51
C GLY A 774 -1.48 -21.53 -5.65
N SER A 775 -1.56 -22.42 -4.65
CA SER A 775 -0.41 -22.84 -3.85
C SER A 775 0.68 -23.45 -4.72
N LYS A 776 0.35 -24.46 -5.54
CA LYS A 776 1.31 -25.14 -6.43
C LYS A 776 1.97 -24.18 -7.42
N ILE A 777 1.19 -23.28 -8.03
CA ILE A 777 1.71 -22.25 -8.94
C ILE A 777 2.77 -21.40 -8.23
N ASN A 778 2.47 -20.91 -7.02
CA ASN A 778 3.40 -20.05 -6.28
C ASN A 778 4.63 -20.82 -5.80
N TYR A 779 4.49 -22.07 -5.34
CA TYR A 779 5.65 -22.92 -5.04
C TYR A 779 6.53 -23.16 -6.28
N GLN A 780 5.94 -23.38 -7.45
CA GLN A 780 6.67 -23.50 -8.70
C GLN A 780 7.42 -22.19 -9.00
N MET A 781 6.78 -21.04 -8.88
CA MET A 781 7.43 -19.73 -9.06
C MET A 781 8.59 -19.52 -8.09
N ALA A 782 8.45 -19.92 -6.82
CA ALA A 782 9.54 -19.90 -5.84
C ALA A 782 10.73 -20.75 -6.30
N THR A 783 10.49 -22.00 -6.73
CA THR A 783 11.57 -22.87 -7.24
C THR A 783 12.21 -22.31 -8.51
N THR A 784 11.44 -21.72 -9.43
CA THR A 784 11.98 -21.04 -10.62
C THR A 784 12.91 -19.90 -10.22
N LYS A 785 12.54 -19.08 -9.23
CA LYS A 785 13.39 -17.97 -8.76
C LYS A 785 14.66 -18.46 -8.05
N PHE A 786 14.59 -19.54 -7.29
CA PHE A 786 15.79 -20.17 -6.73
C PHE A 786 16.70 -20.76 -7.82
N ASN A 787 16.14 -21.37 -8.88
CA ASN A 787 16.93 -21.84 -10.02
C ASN A 787 17.61 -20.68 -10.76
N GLU A 788 16.95 -19.54 -10.93
CA GLU A 788 17.59 -18.34 -11.49
C GLU A 788 18.81 -17.89 -10.66
N ILE A 789 18.77 -18.02 -9.33
CA ILE A 789 19.93 -17.73 -8.45
C ILE A 789 21.08 -18.70 -8.73
N ILE A 790 20.77 -19.99 -8.88
CA ILE A 790 21.76 -21.03 -9.20
C ILE A 790 22.43 -20.77 -10.55
N GLU A 791 21.67 -20.33 -11.55
CA GLU A 791 22.20 -20.04 -12.88
C GLU A 791 23.04 -18.76 -12.93
N LYS A 792 22.68 -17.74 -12.13
CA LYS A 792 23.26 -16.39 -12.21
C LYS A 792 24.44 -16.16 -11.28
N PHE A 793 24.57 -16.93 -10.19
CA PHE A 793 25.55 -16.67 -9.13
C PHE A 793 26.42 -17.89 -8.81
N THR A 794 27.56 -17.65 -8.15
CA THR A 794 28.45 -18.70 -7.62
C THR A 794 28.70 -18.46 -6.13
N GLY A 795 29.14 -19.49 -5.40
CA GLY A 795 29.39 -19.42 -3.96
C GLY A 795 28.26 -20.02 -3.11
N ILE A 796 28.17 -19.59 -1.84
CA ILE A 796 27.28 -20.22 -0.86
C ILE A 796 25.78 -19.95 -1.12
N THR A 797 25.45 -18.84 -1.77
CA THR A 797 24.06 -18.46 -2.06
C THR A 797 23.34 -19.42 -3.01
N PRO A 798 23.87 -19.75 -4.21
CA PRO A 798 23.25 -20.75 -5.08
C PRO A 798 23.23 -22.15 -4.44
N PHE A 799 24.20 -22.46 -3.59
CA PHE A 799 24.18 -23.67 -2.77
C PHE A 799 22.99 -23.68 -1.79
N ASN A 800 22.78 -22.60 -1.05
CA ASN A 800 21.63 -22.45 -0.14
C ASN A 800 20.30 -22.49 -0.93
N ALA A 801 20.25 -21.86 -2.11
CA ALA A 801 19.08 -21.89 -3.00
C ALA A 801 18.74 -23.32 -3.44
N GLN A 802 19.73 -24.13 -3.83
CA GLN A 802 19.53 -25.55 -4.15
C GLN A 802 18.97 -26.32 -2.94
N TYR A 803 19.56 -26.10 -1.75
CA TYR A 803 19.09 -26.76 -0.54
C TYR A 803 17.65 -26.38 -0.22
N ARG A 804 17.31 -25.09 -0.44
CA ARG A 804 15.98 -24.55 -0.21
C ARG A 804 14.94 -25.09 -1.20
N ILE A 805 15.29 -25.27 -2.48
CA ILE A 805 14.43 -26.00 -3.44
C ILE A 805 14.09 -27.39 -2.92
N GLY A 806 15.08 -28.10 -2.36
CA GLY A 806 14.86 -29.41 -1.74
C GLY A 806 13.83 -29.32 -0.62
N ASN A 807 13.98 -28.33 0.27
CA ASN A 807 13.01 -28.11 1.35
C ASN A 807 11.61 -27.77 0.83
N LEU A 808 11.48 -26.96 -0.22
CA LEU A 808 10.19 -26.64 -0.83
C LEU A 808 9.50 -27.88 -1.41
N TYR A 809 10.26 -28.80 -2.02
CA TYR A 809 9.71 -30.08 -2.47
C TYR A 809 9.30 -30.98 -1.31
N GLU A 810 10.09 -31.03 -0.23
CA GLU A 810 9.67 -31.74 0.98
C GLU A 810 8.37 -31.15 1.54
N GLU A 811 8.23 -29.83 1.58
CA GLU A 811 7.01 -29.16 1.99
C GLU A 811 5.83 -29.48 1.06
N LEU A 812 6.00 -29.43 -0.27
CA LEU A 812 4.97 -29.83 -1.23
C LEU A 812 4.53 -31.28 -1.03
N ALA A 813 5.47 -32.18 -0.75
CA ALA A 813 5.17 -33.57 -0.41
C ALA A 813 4.31 -33.68 0.86
N LEU A 814 4.51 -32.78 1.84
CA LEU A 814 3.71 -32.71 3.05
C LEU A 814 2.32 -32.11 2.80
N LEU A 815 2.21 -31.10 1.93
CA LEU A 815 0.96 -30.41 1.62
C LEU A 815 0.03 -31.26 0.73
N PHE A 816 0.60 -31.98 -0.24
CA PHE A 816 -0.16 -32.70 -1.27
C PHE A 816 0.09 -34.20 -1.23
N GLU A 817 -0.58 -34.87 -0.29
CA GLU A 817 -0.34 -36.30 0.01
C GLU A 817 -0.52 -37.23 -1.20
N LYS A 818 -1.44 -36.92 -2.11
CA LYS A 818 -1.64 -37.70 -3.35
C LYS A 818 -0.45 -37.66 -4.31
N GLU A 819 0.40 -36.64 -4.19
CA GLU A 819 1.58 -36.41 -5.03
C GLU A 819 2.88 -36.53 -4.22
N GLN A 820 2.79 -37.06 -2.99
CA GLN A 820 3.88 -37.08 -2.01
C GLN A 820 5.14 -37.76 -2.56
N THR A 821 5.01 -38.94 -3.17
CA THR A 821 6.15 -39.69 -3.74
C THR A 821 6.88 -38.87 -4.80
N ASN A 822 6.14 -38.25 -5.74
CA ASN A 822 6.70 -37.43 -6.81
C ASN A 822 7.50 -36.23 -6.26
N TYR A 823 6.99 -35.56 -5.22
CA TYR A 823 7.70 -34.44 -4.61
C TYR A 823 8.91 -34.89 -3.78
N TYR A 824 8.84 -36.02 -3.09
CA TYR A 824 10.00 -36.58 -2.41
C TYR A 824 11.10 -37.02 -3.37
N ASP A 825 10.75 -37.61 -4.51
CA ASP A 825 11.72 -37.94 -5.57
C ASP A 825 12.42 -36.68 -6.08
N LYS A 826 11.67 -35.59 -6.34
CA LYS A 826 12.23 -34.28 -6.70
C LYS A 826 13.13 -33.69 -5.61
N ALA A 827 12.76 -33.84 -4.33
CA ALA A 827 13.59 -33.41 -3.21
C ALA A 827 14.91 -34.20 -3.16
N ILE A 828 14.86 -35.53 -3.31
CA ILE A 828 16.05 -36.40 -3.36
C ILE A 828 16.95 -36.00 -4.53
N GLU A 829 16.38 -35.82 -5.73
CA GLU A 829 17.12 -35.37 -6.90
C GLU A 829 17.83 -34.04 -6.62
N THR A 830 17.10 -33.08 -6.07
CA THR A 830 17.62 -31.75 -5.72
C THR A 830 18.78 -31.83 -4.73
N TYR A 831 18.66 -32.61 -3.65
CA TYR A 831 19.75 -32.83 -2.69
C TYR A 831 20.93 -33.60 -3.28
N THR A 832 20.69 -34.49 -4.25
CA THR A 832 21.76 -35.25 -4.90
C THR A 832 22.71 -34.32 -5.66
N HIS A 833 22.23 -33.21 -6.22
CA HIS A 833 23.09 -32.18 -6.82
C HIS A 833 24.06 -31.52 -5.83
N ILE A 834 23.72 -31.49 -4.54
CA ILE A 834 24.59 -31.04 -3.46
C ILE A 834 25.59 -32.13 -3.07
N ILE A 835 25.12 -33.38 -2.96
CA ILE A 835 25.91 -34.52 -2.48
C ILE A 835 26.99 -34.94 -3.49
N ASP A 836 26.68 -34.87 -4.78
CA ASP A 836 27.61 -35.15 -5.87
C ASP A 836 28.61 -34.01 -6.01
N GLU A 837 29.86 -34.25 -5.59
CA GLU A 837 30.92 -33.24 -5.58
C GLU A 837 31.20 -32.66 -6.97
N GLN A 838 31.08 -33.45 -8.04
CA GLN A 838 31.32 -32.95 -9.40
C GLN A 838 30.18 -32.04 -9.86
N LYS A 839 28.92 -32.43 -9.61
CA LYS A 839 27.75 -31.57 -9.91
C LYS A 839 27.72 -30.33 -9.03
N SER A 840 28.03 -30.45 -7.75
CA SER A 840 28.09 -29.34 -6.79
C SER A 840 29.15 -28.32 -7.22
N ASN A 841 30.37 -28.78 -7.56
CA ASN A 841 31.42 -27.88 -8.05
C ASN A 841 31.03 -27.20 -9.37
N LYS A 842 30.32 -27.91 -10.26
CA LYS A 842 29.84 -27.37 -11.54
C LYS A 842 28.75 -26.30 -11.34
N LEU A 843 27.82 -26.52 -10.41
CA LEU A 843 26.67 -25.64 -10.18
C LEU A 843 27.01 -24.44 -9.29
N PHE A 844 27.86 -24.61 -8.28
CA PHE A 844 28.06 -23.60 -7.24
C PHE A 844 29.47 -23.00 -7.23
N GLY A 845 30.41 -23.55 -8.01
CA GLY A 845 31.83 -23.23 -7.89
C GLY A 845 32.47 -23.88 -6.66
N TYR A 846 33.78 -23.65 -6.48
CA TYR A 846 34.54 -24.26 -5.39
C TYR A 846 34.42 -23.45 -4.09
N ILE A 847 33.83 -24.05 -3.05
CA ILE A 847 33.56 -23.39 -1.75
C ILE A 847 34.32 -24.12 -0.64
N ARG A 848 35.49 -23.62 -0.23
CA ARG A 848 36.30 -24.27 0.82
C ARG A 848 35.60 -24.26 2.19
N GLY A 849 35.66 -25.40 2.89
CA GLY A 849 35.33 -25.52 4.32
C GLY A 849 33.84 -25.69 4.66
N LEU A 850 32.93 -25.05 3.93
CA LEU A 850 31.46 -25.10 4.21
C LEU A 850 30.73 -26.26 3.50
N MET A 851 31.30 -26.80 2.41
CA MET A 851 30.71 -27.92 1.65
C MET A 851 30.47 -29.16 2.52
N GLY A 852 31.40 -29.52 3.41
CA GLY A 852 31.30 -30.75 4.19
C GLY A 852 30.07 -30.82 5.10
N ILE A 853 29.75 -29.72 5.79
CA ILE A 853 28.59 -29.64 6.70
C ILE A 853 27.29 -29.75 5.90
N ARG A 854 27.18 -29.01 4.80
CA ARG A 854 25.95 -28.99 4.02
C ARG A 854 25.74 -30.27 3.20
N ILE A 855 26.79 -30.89 2.69
CA ILE A 855 26.73 -32.22 2.07
C ILE A 855 26.24 -33.24 3.09
N TRP A 856 26.76 -33.18 4.33
CA TRP A 856 26.29 -34.03 5.41
C TRP A 856 24.80 -33.79 5.70
N GLN A 857 24.36 -32.53 5.83
CA GLN A 857 22.94 -32.19 6.02
C GLN A 857 22.07 -32.72 4.87
N ALA A 858 22.48 -32.55 3.61
CA ALA A 858 21.75 -33.06 2.45
C ALA A 858 21.67 -34.59 2.46
N LYS A 859 22.74 -35.30 2.86
CA LYS A 859 22.72 -36.77 3.03
C LYS A 859 21.71 -37.19 4.10
N GLU A 860 21.70 -36.51 5.25
CA GLU A 860 20.73 -36.78 6.32
C GLU A 860 19.30 -36.56 5.85
N ARG A 861 19.02 -35.51 5.07
CA ARG A 861 17.70 -35.29 4.46
C ARG A 861 17.33 -36.40 3.48
N VAL A 862 18.22 -36.83 2.59
CA VAL A 862 17.95 -37.94 1.66
C VAL A 862 17.66 -39.24 2.40
N ASN A 863 18.43 -39.56 3.44
CA ASN A 863 18.21 -40.74 4.26
C ASN A 863 16.85 -40.68 4.97
N TYR A 864 16.50 -39.51 5.51
CA TYR A 864 15.20 -39.26 6.11
C TYR A 864 14.06 -39.47 5.11
N ILE A 865 14.13 -38.86 3.92
CA ILE A 865 13.08 -38.97 2.89
C ILE A 865 12.93 -40.43 2.43
N LYS A 866 14.03 -41.16 2.26
CA LYS A 866 13.98 -42.59 1.91
C LYS A 866 13.28 -43.42 2.98
N LYS A 867 13.52 -43.13 4.27
CA LYS A 867 12.80 -43.77 5.38
C LYS A 867 11.29 -43.48 5.29
N GLU A 868 10.90 -42.24 5.00
CA GLU A 868 9.50 -41.85 4.83
C GLU A 868 8.84 -42.53 3.61
N LEU A 869 9.53 -42.63 2.46
CA LEU A 869 9.04 -43.35 1.29
C LEU A 869 8.84 -44.85 1.57
N HIS A 870 9.77 -45.48 2.27
CA HIS A 870 9.64 -46.88 2.69
C HIS A 870 8.44 -47.11 3.61
N LEU A 871 8.09 -46.14 4.46
CA LEU A 871 6.91 -46.20 5.32
C LEU A 871 5.58 -45.98 4.56
N LEU A 872 5.62 -45.38 3.36
CA LEU A 872 4.43 -45.21 2.51
C LEU A 872 4.12 -46.45 1.68
N ASP A 873 5.16 -47.22 1.32
CA ASP A 873 5.04 -48.47 0.57
C ASP A 873 4.64 -49.67 1.45
N SER A 874 4.79 -49.56 2.77
CA SER A 874 4.45 -50.56 3.80
C SER A 874 3.08 -50.33 4.41
#